data_AF-A0A3B4G295-F1
#
_entry.id   AF-A0A3B4G295-F1
#
_cell.length_a   1.000
_cell.length_b   1.000
_cell.length_c   1.000
_cell.angle_alpha   90.00
_cell.angle_beta   90.00
_cell.angle_gamma   90.00
#
_symmetry.space_group_name_H-M   'P 1'
#
loop_
_entity.id
_entity.type
_entity.pdbx_description
1 polymer ?
#
loop_
_entity_poly.entity_id
_entity_poly.type
_entity_poly.pdbx_seq_one_letter_code
_entity_poly.pdbx_strand_id
1 'polypeptide(L)'
;MEDCTLEEQLLLHAKEGNCPQVERLLQSRIHQNSSLNINCRSRSKTCSGWTPLHLACSFGHRDVVEELLKAGADVNLQNNLGDTPLHKAAYAGRKEIVLLLLRYDACANIINGTAQIPKDVTEDDEIITMLEAAERRAARRHEEKLLEAAREGDISTLSKLLNGKDAPDIHCRDSVGNTPLHCAAYRGQKQCVIKLLKCGANPSIKNNNGISLILLFNAVHKTDISFFLKDMSSVVQKIEGPLWKSSRFLGWHTFISRFYKCISDFLLFQVKPWDHCFFMLRCFDDSVHYFKVPSQTNAVATRKRWLDAFEEHASYCTRHDTEEVIIDDAAGDVRVRNLEQALQVRPGSKSKIHSFYFFYKELTGTLLLKAKETSELSSETCSALHLCLELLSKQEEVWSLKVEQEVEKNKALTEALQTLATENHELKQSLSKRRKSSNLSTLNEDDFYDAVSGQRPLGGSNQSIAYRGPSGMSGEGNHGNQPSQHNGVKHRTSLPAPMFSRNDVSIWSILKKCIGMELSKIAMPVVFNEPLSFLQRLTEYMEHTYLIHQANATTDSIERMKCVAAFAVSAVASQWERTGKPFNPLLGETYELIRDDLGFRWMSEQVSHHPPVSAFHAEGLKEDFVFHGSIYPKLKFWGKSIEAEPKGVITLELPKYNEAYTWTNPTCCVHNIIVGQLWIEQYGSVEVLNHKTGERCSMTFKPCGLFGKELHKVEGYILDKSKKKLCAIYGKWTECLYTVDPATFDAHKKTEKKNPDEKKGNKQSTSEQTGPDCSRVIPGSELIWKITPRPENSSKFYAFSTFAMQLNELDKRMEGVIPSTDSRLRPDICAMEKGDIDLASAEKKRLEEKQRMARKNRTKSTEEWKVRNAALGPRWFQQGPNPHNKAQDWLYLKGYWDRNYSQLPDIY
;
A
#
# COMPACT_ATOMS: atom_id res chain seq x y z
N MET A 1 9.31 -36.46 -49.14
CA MET A 1 8.99 -35.29 -48.31
C MET A 1 7.95 -35.77 -47.33
N GLU A 2 8.36 -36.08 -46.10
CA GLU A 2 7.42 -36.50 -45.05
C GLU A 2 6.53 -35.30 -44.71
N ASP A 3 5.21 -35.52 -44.68
CA ASP A 3 4.22 -34.49 -44.35
C ASP A 3 4.48 -33.98 -42.92
N CYS A 4 5.03 -32.77 -42.80
CA CYS A 4 5.29 -32.11 -41.52
C CYS A 4 3.96 -31.83 -40.81
N THR A 5 3.73 -32.47 -39.67
CA THR A 5 2.47 -32.37 -38.92
C THR A 5 2.24 -30.95 -38.40
N LEU A 6 0.98 -30.55 -38.17
CA LEU A 6 0.65 -29.21 -37.64
C LEU A 6 1.34 -28.92 -36.29
N GLU A 7 1.58 -29.95 -35.48
CA GLU A 7 2.30 -29.86 -34.20
C GLU A 7 3.80 -29.60 -34.40
N GLU A 8 4.42 -30.26 -35.39
CA GLU A 8 5.82 -30.01 -35.76
C GLU A 8 6.02 -28.60 -36.32
N GLN A 9 5.06 -28.10 -37.11
CA GLN A 9 5.05 -26.72 -37.58
C GLN A 9 4.89 -25.72 -36.42
N LEU A 10 4.01 -26.01 -35.45
CA LEU A 10 3.83 -25.18 -34.26
C LEU A 10 5.11 -25.12 -33.40
N LEU A 11 5.77 -26.27 -33.18
CA LEU A 11 7.03 -26.34 -32.45
C LEU A 11 8.15 -25.57 -33.17
N LEU A 12 8.23 -25.68 -34.50
CA LEU A 12 9.22 -24.97 -35.31
C LEU A 12 9.01 -23.45 -35.25
N HIS A 13 7.79 -22.98 -35.52
CA HIS A 13 7.48 -21.56 -35.52
C HIS A 13 7.59 -20.95 -34.12
N ALA A 14 7.25 -21.69 -33.06
CA ALA A 14 7.47 -21.23 -31.69
C ALA A 14 8.94 -21.12 -31.31
N LYS A 15 9.81 -21.98 -31.87
CA LYS A 15 11.26 -21.89 -31.72
C LYS A 15 11.86 -20.73 -32.50
N GLU A 16 11.38 -20.49 -33.72
CA GLU A 16 11.88 -19.43 -34.61
C GLU A 16 11.32 -18.04 -34.27
N GLY A 17 10.21 -17.96 -33.51
CA GLY A 17 9.57 -16.70 -33.14
C GLY A 17 8.60 -16.17 -34.20
N ASN A 18 8.11 -17.03 -35.10
CA ASN A 18 7.23 -16.63 -36.20
C ASN A 18 5.77 -16.47 -35.72
N CYS A 19 5.48 -15.35 -35.04
CA CYS A 19 4.17 -15.05 -34.45
C CYS A 19 3.00 -15.15 -35.45
N PRO A 20 3.09 -14.59 -36.68
CA PRO A 20 1.98 -14.67 -37.64
C PRO A 20 1.61 -16.11 -38.04
N GLN A 21 2.58 -17.02 -38.12
CA GLN A 21 2.29 -18.43 -38.43
C GLN A 21 1.72 -19.17 -37.22
N VAL A 22 2.21 -18.86 -36.01
CA VAL A 22 1.64 -19.40 -34.76
C VAL A 22 0.18 -18.97 -34.62
N GLU A 23 -0.13 -17.68 -34.79
CA GLU A 23 -1.50 -17.17 -34.77
C GLU A 23 -2.39 -17.86 -35.81
N ARG A 24 -1.89 -18.06 -37.04
CA ARG A 24 -2.64 -18.76 -38.08
C ARG A 24 -2.97 -20.20 -37.70
N LEU A 25 -2.03 -20.93 -37.11
CA LEU A 25 -2.23 -22.30 -36.64
C LEU A 25 -3.18 -22.36 -35.43
N LEU A 26 -3.15 -21.36 -34.55
CA LEU A 26 -4.07 -21.25 -33.41
C LEU A 26 -5.48 -20.84 -33.83
N GLN A 27 -5.61 -19.95 -34.82
CA GLN A 27 -6.90 -19.53 -35.37
C GLN A 27 -7.57 -20.66 -36.17
N SER A 28 -6.82 -21.48 -36.91
CA SER A 28 -7.36 -22.65 -37.60
C SER A 28 -7.90 -23.70 -36.63
N ARG A 29 -7.26 -23.87 -35.46
CA ARG A 29 -7.79 -24.67 -34.35
C ARG A 29 -9.18 -24.19 -33.90
N ILE A 30 -9.38 -22.88 -33.76
CA ILE A 30 -10.65 -22.29 -33.29
C ILE A 30 -11.75 -22.37 -34.36
N HIS A 31 -11.42 -22.10 -35.63
CA HIS A 31 -12.43 -21.99 -36.70
C HIS A 31 -12.77 -23.31 -37.39
N GLN A 32 -11.84 -24.27 -37.43
CA GLN A 32 -12.01 -25.54 -38.17
C GLN A 32 -12.13 -26.77 -37.24
N ASN A 33 -12.22 -26.55 -35.92
CA ASN A 33 -12.25 -27.62 -34.91
C ASN A 33 -11.12 -28.64 -35.07
N SER A 34 -9.94 -28.15 -35.47
CA SER A 34 -8.75 -28.97 -35.72
C SER A 34 -8.20 -29.55 -34.40
N SER A 35 -7.75 -30.80 -34.42
CA SER A 35 -7.23 -31.53 -33.26
C SER A 35 -5.80 -31.12 -32.87
N LEU A 36 -5.43 -29.83 -33.04
CA LEU A 36 -4.11 -29.33 -32.72
C LEU A 36 -3.89 -29.32 -31.20
N ASN A 37 -2.92 -30.11 -30.73
CA ASN A 37 -2.48 -30.08 -29.35
C ASN A 37 -1.47 -28.94 -29.13
N ILE A 38 -1.91 -27.85 -28.49
CA ILE A 38 -1.04 -26.71 -28.15
C ILE A 38 0.10 -27.10 -27.20
N ASN A 39 -0.10 -28.15 -26.41
CA ASN A 39 0.89 -28.69 -25.49
C ASN A 39 1.67 -29.86 -26.11
N CYS A 40 1.75 -29.95 -27.44
CA CYS A 40 2.52 -30.97 -28.14
C CYS A 40 3.98 -30.98 -27.67
N ARG A 41 4.61 -32.16 -27.62
CA ARG A 41 5.95 -32.32 -27.06
C ARG A 41 6.95 -32.65 -28.16
N SER A 42 8.04 -31.90 -28.23
CA SER A 42 9.11 -32.15 -29.18
C SER A 42 9.76 -33.51 -28.92
N ARG A 43 9.96 -34.27 -30.01
CA ARG A 43 10.68 -35.56 -30.02
C ARG A 43 12.17 -35.40 -30.33
N SER A 44 12.64 -34.16 -30.53
CA SER A 44 14.05 -33.87 -30.83
C SER A 44 14.96 -34.31 -29.67
N LYS A 45 16.14 -34.85 -29.99
CA LYS A 45 17.16 -35.22 -28.99
C LYS A 45 17.62 -34.02 -28.14
N THR A 46 17.60 -32.80 -28.68
CA THR A 46 18.10 -31.59 -28.00
C THR A 46 17.04 -30.83 -27.19
N CYS A 47 15.74 -31.03 -27.48
CA CYS A 47 14.63 -30.38 -26.79
C CYS A 47 13.54 -31.40 -26.39
N SER A 48 13.96 -32.61 -26.02
CA SER A 48 13.04 -33.73 -25.76
C SER A 48 12.02 -33.37 -24.67
N GLY A 49 10.74 -33.47 -25.01
CA GLY A 49 9.64 -33.17 -24.09
C GLY A 49 9.27 -31.68 -23.97
N TRP A 50 9.90 -30.79 -24.74
CA TRP A 50 9.58 -29.35 -24.70
C TRP A 50 8.30 -29.07 -25.48
N THR A 51 7.45 -28.19 -24.93
CA THR A 51 6.27 -27.66 -25.62
C THR A 51 6.61 -26.40 -26.43
N PRO A 52 5.73 -25.95 -27.34
CA PRO A 52 5.88 -24.66 -28.01
C PRO A 52 6.15 -23.52 -27.02
N LEU A 53 5.50 -23.54 -25.85
CA LEU A 53 5.68 -22.54 -24.79
C LEU A 53 7.09 -22.59 -24.19
N HIS A 54 7.66 -23.78 -23.94
CA HIS A 54 9.06 -23.90 -23.47
C HIS A 54 10.06 -23.31 -24.47
N LEU A 55 9.84 -23.58 -25.76
CA LEU A 55 10.71 -23.09 -26.83
C LEU A 55 10.64 -21.56 -26.91
N ALA A 56 9.44 -21.00 -27.01
CA ALA A 56 9.26 -19.54 -27.06
C ALA A 56 9.84 -18.84 -25.83
N CYS A 57 9.66 -19.42 -24.63
CA CYS A 57 10.21 -18.89 -23.38
C CYS A 57 11.74 -18.93 -23.33
N SER A 58 12.38 -20.01 -23.79
CA SER A 58 13.84 -20.14 -23.79
C SER A 58 14.50 -19.23 -24.83
N PHE A 59 13.89 -19.09 -26.00
CA PHE A 59 14.46 -18.30 -27.10
C PHE A 59 14.13 -16.80 -27.02
N GLY A 60 13.21 -16.39 -26.14
CA GLY A 60 12.93 -14.96 -25.89
C GLY A 60 11.80 -14.37 -26.73
N HIS A 61 10.94 -15.20 -27.32
CA HIS A 61 9.88 -14.78 -28.23
C HIS A 61 8.61 -14.37 -27.47
N ARG A 62 8.61 -13.16 -26.88
CA ARG A 62 7.53 -12.66 -26.01
C ARG A 62 6.14 -12.73 -26.66
N ASP A 63 6.02 -12.28 -27.91
CA ASP A 63 4.71 -12.19 -28.57
C ASP A 63 4.13 -13.60 -28.84
N VAL A 64 4.98 -14.55 -29.23
CA VAL A 64 4.60 -15.96 -29.36
C VAL A 64 4.18 -16.56 -28.01
N VAL A 65 4.89 -16.24 -26.91
CA VAL A 65 4.50 -16.68 -25.56
C VAL A 65 3.10 -16.16 -25.21
N GLU A 66 2.82 -14.89 -25.49
CA GLU A 66 1.54 -14.26 -25.20
C GLU A 66 0.39 -14.94 -25.97
N GLU A 67 0.57 -15.19 -27.27
CA GLU A 67 -0.44 -15.85 -28.11
C GLU A 67 -0.67 -17.32 -27.71
N LEU A 68 0.38 -18.05 -27.35
CA LEU A 68 0.24 -19.43 -26.84
C LEU A 68 -0.54 -19.46 -25.51
N LEU A 69 -0.27 -18.52 -24.60
CA LEU A 69 -0.98 -18.43 -23.31
C LEU A 69 -2.45 -18.03 -23.50
N LYS A 70 -2.76 -17.08 -24.39
CA LYS A 70 -4.13 -16.71 -24.76
C LYS A 70 -4.91 -17.89 -25.33
N ALA A 71 -4.24 -18.75 -26.11
CA ALA A 71 -4.85 -19.95 -26.68
C ALA A 71 -4.98 -21.13 -25.70
N GLY A 72 -4.58 -20.93 -24.43
CA GLY A 72 -4.75 -21.91 -23.35
C GLY A 72 -3.60 -22.92 -23.22
N ALA A 73 -2.39 -22.57 -23.63
CA ALA A 73 -1.21 -23.38 -23.32
C ALA A 73 -1.05 -23.55 -21.80
N ASP A 74 -0.68 -24.75 -21.35
CA ASP A 74 -0.47 -25.02 -19.93
C ASP A 74 0.85 -24.40 -19.47
N VAL A 75 0.72 -23.34 -18.67
CA VAL A 75 1.84 -22.55 -18.15
C VAL A 75 2.73 -23.30 -17.17
N ASN A 76 2.23 -24.38 -16.55
CA ASN A 76 2.92 -25.16 -15.51
C ASN A 76 3.35 -26.55 -15.97
N LEU A 77 3.11 -26.91 -17.23
CA LEU A 77 3.44 -28.24 -17.73
C LEU A 77 4.94 -28.49 -17.69
N GLN A 78 5.35 -29.61 -17.10
CA GLN A 78 6.75 -29.98 -16.99
C GLN A 78 7.25 -30.71 -18.25
N ASN A 79 8.45 -30.35 -18.73
CA ASN A 79 9.16 -31.09 -19.75
C ASN A 79 9.73 -32.42 -19.18
N ASN A 80 10.48 -33.19 -19.97
CA ASN A 80 11.02 -34.48 -19.52
C ASN A 80 12.09 -34.38 -18.42
N LEU A 81 12.62 -33.18 -18.17
CA LEU A 81 13.55 -32.87 -17.09
C LEU A 81 12.84 -32.29 -15.86
N GLY A 82 11.50 -32.20 -15.87
CA GLY A 82 10.73 -31.57 -14.82
C GLY A 82 10.70 -30.03 -14.88
N ASP A 83 11.34 -29.40 -15.87
CA ASP A 83 11.33 -27.94 -15.99
C ASP A 83 9.98 -27.47 -16.49
N THR A 84 9.48 -26.38 -15.92
CA THR A 84 8.33 -25.63 -16.46
C THR A 84 8.80 -24.55 -17.45
N PRO A 85 7.91 -23.94 -18.25
CA PRO A 85 8.25 -22.77 -19.06
C PRO A 85 8.89 -21.64 -18.23
N LEU A 86 8.49 -21.49 -16.96
CA LEU A 86 9.06 -20.50 -16.03
C LEU A 86 10.52 -20.81 -15.67
N HIS A 87 10.90 -22.08 -15.49
CA HIS A 87 12.30 -22.47 -15.30
C HIS A 87 13.14 -22.10 -16.54
N LYS A 88 12.61 -22.33 -17.75
CA LYS A 88 13.33 -22.00 -18.98
C LYS A 88 13.46 -20.50 -19.22
N ALA A 89 12.42 -19.72 -18.92
CA ALA A 89 12.47 -18.27 -18.99
C ALA A 89 13.48 -17.69 -17.97
N ALA A 90 13.50 -18.23 -16.74
CA ALA A 90 14.43 -17.82 -15.70
C ALA A 90 15.87 -18.19 -16.04
N TYR A 91 16.14 -19.45 -16.39
CA TYR A 91 17.46 -19.92 -16.80
C TYR A 91 18.04 -19.14 -18.00
N ALA A 92 17.19 -18.76 -18.96
CA ALA A 92 17.60 -17.98 -20.13
C ALA A 92 17.64 -16.45 -19.89
N GLY A 93 17.39 -15.97 -18.66
CA GLY A 93 17.46 -14.54 -18.32
C GLY A 93 16.34 -13.69 -18.94
N ARG A 94 15.19 -14.27 -19.30
CA ARG A 94 14.11 -13.59 -20.06
C ARG A 94 13.10 -12.90 -19.15
N LYS A 95 13.50 -11.77 -18.56
CA LYS A 95 12.73 -10.98 -17.56
C LYS A 95 11.27 -10.72 -17.96
N GLU A 96 11.03 -10.18 -19.15
CA GLU A 96 9.67 -9.86 -19.63
C GLU A 96 8.78 -11.10 -19.79
N ILE A 97 9.38 -12.23 -20.15
CA ILE A 97 8.68 -13.51 -20.28
C ILE A 97 8.38 -14.11 -18.90
N VAL A 98 9.33 -14.04 -17.96
CA VAL A 98 9.09 -14.43 -16.56
C VAL A 98 7.90 -13.65 -16.00
N LEU A 99 7.86 -12.32 -16.22
CA LEU A 99 6.73 -11.49 -15.78
C LEU A 99 5.42 -11.91 -16.44
N LEU A 100 5.45 -12.16 -17.75
CA LEU A 100 4.28 -12.58 -18.52
C LEU A 100 3.73 -13.93 -18.03
N LEU A 101 4.60 -14.93 -17.83
CA LEU A 101 4.20 -16.24 -17.28
C LEU A 101 3.57 -16.10 -15.88
N LEU A 102 4.17 -15.30 -14.99
CA LEU A 102 3.61 -15.04 -13.65
C LEU A 102 2.24 -14.33 -13.69
N ARG A 103 1.96 -13.52 -14.72
CA ARG A 103 0.64 -12.90 -14.94
C ARG A 103 -0.43 -13.93 -15.31
N TYR A 104 -0.05 -15.00 -15.98
CA TYR A 104 -0.91 -16.13 -16.33
C TYR A 104 -0.88 -17.24 -15.26
N ASP A 105 -0.66 -16.86 -13.99
CA ASP A 105 -0.63 -17.75 -12.82
C ASP A 105 0.39 -18.92 -12.93
N ALA A 106 1.56 -18.68 -13.53
CA ALA A 106 2.68 -19.61 -13.43
C ALA A 106 3.11 -19.81 -11.97
N CYS A 107 3.38 -21.06 -11.61
CA CYS A 107 3.69 -21.49 -10.26
C CYS A 107 5.20 -21.41 -10.01
N ALA A 108 5.60 -20.54 -9.08
CA ALA A 108 7.02 -20.26 -8.81
C ALA A 108 7.72 -21.27 -7.88
N ASN A 109 7.01 -22.29 -7.37
CA ASN A 109 7.52 -23.27 -6.41
C ASN A 109 7.54 -24.71 -6.96
N ILE A 110 7.30 -24.91 -8.25
CA ILE A 110 7.39 -26.25 -8.85
C ILE A 110 8.84 -26.67 -8.87
N ILE A 111 9.12 -27.86 -8.35
CA ILE A 111 10.45 -28.45 -8.31
C ILE A 111 10.67 -29.27 -9.59
N ASN A 112 11.76 -29.00 -10.30
CA ASN A 112 12.14 -29.78 -11.47
C ASN A 112 12.83 -31.11 -11.10
N GLY A 113 13.24 -31.89 -12.10
CA GLY A 113 13.90 -33.18 -11.89
C GLY A 113 15.28 -33.10 -11.24
N THR A 114 15.90 -31.91 -11.17
CA THR A 114 17.16 -31.64 -10.48
C THR A 114 16.96 -31.06 -9.07
N ALA A 115 15.74 -31.13 -8.55
CA ALA A 115 15.37 -30.60 -7.23
C ALA A 115 15.50 -29.07 -7.07
N GLN A 116 15.44 -28.33 -8.18
CA GLN A 116 15.52 -26.87 -8.23
C GLN A 116 14.15 -26.26 -8.51
N ILE A 117 13.87 -25.09 -7.93
CA ILE A 117 12.73 -24.25 -8.32
C ILE A 117 13.18 -23.15 -9.31
N PRO A 118 12.27 -22.41 -9.98
CA PRO A 118 12.64 -21.43 -11.00
C PRO A 118 13.65 -20.36 -10.56
N LYS A 119 13.74 -20.04 -9.26
CA LYS A 119 14.72 -19.06 -8.76
C LYS A 119 16.13 -19.65 -8.61
N ASP A 120 16.24 -20.96 -8.42
CA ASP A 120 17.52 -21.65 -8.22
C ASP A 120 18.25 -21.92 -9.54
N VAL A 121 17.56 -21.74 -10.68
CA VAL A 121 18.12 -21.94 -12.03
C VAL A 121 18.62 -20.64 -12.68
N THR A 122 18.56 -19.51 -11.97
CA THR A 122 18.96 -18.19 -12.47
C THR A 122 19.91 -17.51 -11.49
N GLU A 123 20.88 -16.77 -12.01
CA GLU A 123 21.76 -15.89 -11.23
C GLU A 123 21.36 -14.41 -11.37
N ASP A 124 20.35 -14.10 -12.19
CA ASP A 124 19.84 -12.73 -12.37
C ASP A 124 19.01 -12.28 -11.16
N ASP A 125 19.56 -11.35 -10.37
CA ASP A 125 18.95 -10.74 -9.17
C ASP A 125 17.52 -10.23 -9.40
N GLU A 126 17.21 -9.71 -10.59
CA GLU A 126 15.89 -9.16 -10.90
C GLU A 126 14.85 -10.28 -11.08
N ILE A 127 15.23 -11.37 -11.73
CA ILE A 127 14.38 -12.56 -11.88
C ILE A 127 14.18 -13.25 -10.53
N ILE A 128 15.25 -13.38 -9.73
CA ILE A 128 15.17 -13.91 -8.36
C ILE A 128 14.17 -13.09 -7.55
N THR A 129 14.30 -11.76 -7.57
CA THR A 129 13.38 -10.85 -6.85
C THR A 129 11.93 -11.01 -7.32
N MET A 130 11.69 -11.16 -8.64
CA MET A 130 10.35 -11.37 -9.20
C MET A 130 9.73 -12.69 -8.73
N LEU A 131 10.51 -13.76 -8.69
CA LEU A 131 10.06 -15.08 -8.26
C LEU A 131 9.82 -15.12 -6.74
N GLU A 132 10.69 -14.54 -5.92
CA GLU A 132 10.47 -14.37 -4.48
C GLU A 132 9.23 -13.51 -4.18
N ALA A 133 8.94 -12.51 -5.01
CA ALA A 133 7.72 -11.71 -4.88
C ALA A 133 6.46 -12.54 -5.21
N ALA A 134 6.55 -13.43 -6.20
CA ALA A 134 5.48 -14.36 -6.54
C ALA A 134 5.25 -15.41 -5.43
N GLU A 135 6.31 -15.95 -4.83
CA GLU A 135 6.25 -16.84 -3.65
C GLU A 135 5.58 -16.15 -2.46
N ARG A 136 6.02 -14.92 -2.12
CA ARG A 136 5.40 -14.11 -1.05
C ARG A 136 3.93 -13.78 -1.34
N ARG A 137 3.53 -13.68 -2.61
CA ARG A 137 2.13 -13.48 -3.01
C ARG A 137 1.32 -14.76 -2.82
N ALA A 138 1.87 -15.93 -3.13
CA ALA A 138 1.23 -17.22 -2.90
C ALA A 138 1.04 -17.50 -1.40
N ALA A 139 2.07 -17.23 -0.58
CA ALA A 139 1.99 -17.35 0.88
C ALA A 139 0.90 -16.45 1.48
N ARG A 140 0.86 -15.18 1.08
CA ARG A 140 -0.18 -14.22 1.53
C ARG A 140 -1.60 -14.66 1.16
N ARG A 141 -1.81 -15.26 -0.03
CA ARG A 141 -3.13 -15.81 -0.42
C ARG A 141 -3.58 -16.92 0.54
N HIS A 142 -2.66 -17.75 1.05
CA HIS A 142 -3.00 -18.78 2.06
C HIS A 142 -3.25 -18.17 3.45
N GLU A 143 -2.49 -17.15 3.84
CA GLU A 143 -2.70 -16.41 5.10
C GLU A 143 -4.05 -15.68 5.12
N GLU A 144 -4.44 -15.01 4.03
CA GLU A 144 -5.74 -14.36 3.88
C GLU A 144 -6.89 -15.38 3.99
N LYS A 145 -6.76 -16.54 3.34
CA LYS A 145 -7.73 -17.65 3.47
C LYS A 145 -7.80 -18.21 4.89
N LEU A 146 -6.68 -18.29 5.61
CA LEU A 146 -6.66 -18.72 7.02
C LEU A 146 -7.41 -17.73 7.91
N LEU A 147 -7.17 -16.42 7.73
CA LEU A 147 -7.87 -15.35 8.45
C LEU A 147 -9.38 -15.37 8.16
N GLU A 148 -9.78 -15.57 6.91
CA GLU A 148 -11.18 -15.68 6.48
C GLU A 148 -11.86 -16.90 7.12
N ALA A 149 -11.24 -18.09 7.00
CA ALA A 149 -11.78 -19.31 7.57
C ALA A 149 -11.94 -19.23 9.10
N ALA A 150 -10.99 -18.58 9.78
CA ALA A 150 -11.06 -18.33 11.22
C ALA A 150 -12.19 -17.34 11.59
N ARG A 151 -12.44 -16.32 10.76
CA ARG A 151 -13.49 -15.32 10.96
C ARG A 151 -14.90 -15.91 10.77
N GLU A 152 -15.08 -16.67 9.69
CA GLU A 152 -16.37 -17.28 9.31
C GLU A 152 -16.66 -18.59 10.07
N GLY A 153 -15.66 -19.16 10.75
CA GLY A 153 -15.82 -20.40 11.50
C GLY A 153 -15.71 -21.68 10.66
N ASP A 154 -15.16 -21.58 9.45
CA ASP A 154 -14.95 -22.73 8.54
C ASP A 154 -13.78 -23.61 9.02
N ILE A 155 -14.11 -24.52 9.94
CA ILE A 155 -13.16 -25.48 10.52
C ILE A 155 -12.56 -26.44 9.50
N SER A 156 -13.28 -26.74 8.41
CA SER A 156 -12.84 -27.68 7.37
C SER A 156 -11.70 -27.07 6.57
N THR A 157 -11.89 -25.85 6.08
CA THR A 157 -10.86 -25.10 5.35
C THR A 157 -9.69 -24.75 6.27
N LEU A 158 -9.97 -24.30 7.50
CA LEU A 158 -8.92 -23.99 8.49
C LEU A 158 -8.06 -25.22 8.83
N SER A 159 -8.66 -26.40 9.01
CA SER A 159 -7.91 -27.63 9.29
C SER A 159 -7.11 -28.11 8.09
N LYS A 160 -7.64 -27.98 6.87
CA LYS A 160 -6.92 -28.31 5.64
C LYS A 160 -5.68 -27.42 5.45
N LEU A 161 -5.81 -26.13 5.72
CA LEU A 161 -4.70 -25.17 5.60
C LEU A 161 -3.61 -25.42 6.65
N LEU A 162 -3.99 -25.62 7.91
CA LEU A 162 -3.02 -25.82 9.01
C LEU A 162 -2.34 -27.19 9.00
N ASN A 163 -2.96 -28.20 8.41
CA ASN A 163 -2.38 -29.54 8.29
C ASN A 163 -1.68 -29.76 6.93
N GLY A 164 -1.68 -28.77 6.04
CA GLY A 164 -1.03 -28.84 4.73
C GLY A 164 0.49 -28.77 4.81
N LYS A 165 1.20 -29.23 3.77
CA LYS A 165 2.67 -29.12 3.68
C LYS A 165 3.16 -27.67 3.69
N ASP A 166 2.37 -26.75 3.13
CA ASP A 166 2.65 -25.31 3.09
C ASP A 166 1.72 -24.54 4.04
N ALA A 167 1.76 -24.90 5.33
CA ALA A 167 0.90 -24.27 6.33
C ALA A 167 1.21 -22.75 6.45
N PRO A 168 0.22 -21.86 6.31
CA PRO A 168 0.43 -20.42 6.46
C PRO A 168 0.77 -20.04 7.90
N ASP A 169 1.39 -18.88 8.09
CA ASP A 169 1.71 -18.37 9.44
C ASP A 169 0.43 -18.27 10.29
N ILE A 170 0.39 -19.03 11.37
CA ILE A 170 -0.74 -19.06 12.30
C ILE A 170 -0.89 -17.74 13.09
N HIS A 171 0.12 -16.89 13.06
CA HIS A 171 0.12 -15.54 13.64
C HIS A 171 0.02 -14.43 12.58
N CYS A 172 -0.31 -14.76 11.32
CA CYS A 172 -0.54 -13.77 10.28
C CYS A 172 -1.54 -12.71 10.74
N ARG A 173 -1.44 -11.50 10.22
CA ARG A 173 -2.22 -10.35 10.71
C ARG A 173 -3.04 -9.72 9.61
N ASP A 174 -4.29 -9.38 9.92
CA ASP A 174 -5.10 -8.53 9.06
C ASP A 174 -4.66 -7.05 9.14
N SER A 175 -5.35 -6.19 8.40
CA SER A 175 -5.12 -4.74 8.35
C SER A 175 -5.25 -4.03 9.71
N VAL A 176 -5.90 -4.65 10.69
CA VAL A 176 -6.10 -4.14 12.06
C VAL A 176 -5.13 -4.81 13.06
N GLY A 177 -4.27 -5.71 12.58
CA GLY A 177 -3.33 -6.46 13.42
C GLY A 177 -3.96 -7.68 14.10
N ASN A 178 -5.18 -8.08 13.74
CA ASN A 178 -5.81 -9.26 14.30
C ASN A 178 -5.19 -10.53 13.70
N THR A 179 -4.88 -11.48 14.56
CA THR A 179 -4.51 -12.84 14.12
C THR A 179 -5.75 -13.68 13.80
N PRO A 180 -5.62 -14.84 13.13
CA PRO A 180 -6.74 -15.79 12.98
C PRO A 180 -7.42 -16.09 14.32
N LEU A 181 -6.64 -16.16 15.40
CA LEU A 181 -7.15 -16.38 16.75
C LEU A 181 -7.99 -15.21 17.27
N HIS A 182 -7.60 -13.96 16.99
CA HIS A 182 -8.42 -12.78 17.29
C HIS A 182 -9.73 -12.79 16.50
N CYS A 183 -9.67 -13.10 15.21
CA CYS A 183 -10.84 -13.15 14.33
C CYS A 183 -11.86 -14.19 14.81
N ALA A 184 -11.38 -15.41 15.11
CA ALA A 184 -12.20 -16.49 15.62
C ALA A 184 -12.80 -16.17 17.00
N ALA A 185 -12.02 -15.57 17.90
CA ALA A 185 -12.48 -15.24 19.24
C ALA A 185 -13.47 -14.08 19.28
N TYR A 186 -13.23 -13.02 18.50
CA TYR A 186 -14.15 -11.89 18.39
C TYR A 186 -15.55 -12.31 17.90
N ARG A 187 -15.61 -13.28 16.98
CA ARG A 187 -16.86 -13.83 16.42
C ARG A 187 -17.42 -15.02 17.21
N GLY A 188 -16.78 -15.46 18.29
CA GLY A 188 -17.24 -16.58 19.12
C GLY A 188 -17.08 -17.97 18.47
N GLN A 189 -16.18 -18.13 17.51
CA GLN A 189 -15.97 -19.37 16.75
C GLN A 189 -15.19 -20.43 17.55
N LYS A 190 -15.84 -21.06 18.52
CA LYS A 190 -15.23 -21.98 19.52
C LYS A 190 -14.34 -23.07 18.92
N GLN A 191 -14.79 -23.75 17.87
CA GLN A 191 -14.04 -24.85 17.25
C GLN A 191 -12.76 -24.37 16.54
N CYS A 192 -12.82 -23.22 15.88
CA CYS A 192 -11.66 -22.60 15.25
C CYS A 192 -10.65 -22.10 16.30
N VAL A 193 -11.11 -21.49 17.40
CA VAL A 193 -10.25 -21.10 18.53
C VAL A 193 -9.49 -22.30 19.10
N ILE A 194 -10.20 -23.41 19.36
CA ILE A 194 -9.58 -24.64 19.88
C ILE A 194 -8.54 -25.20 18.89
N LYS A 195 -8.88 -25.26 17.60
CA LYS A 195 -7.96 -25.79 16.58
C LYS A 195 -6.73 -24.91 16.41
N LEU A 196 -6.89 -23.59 16.39
CA LEU A 196 -5.78 -22.63 16.31
C LEU A 196 -4.85 -22.74 17.53
N LEU A 197 -5.40 -22.81 18.75
CA LEU A 197 -4.60 -23.00 19.97
C LEU A 197 -3.86 -24.35 19.96
N LYS A 198 -4.51 -25.44 19.52
CA LYS A 198 -3.87 -26.77 19.36
C LYS A 198 -2.75 -26.76 18.33
N CYS A 199 -2.84 -25.91 17.32
CA CYS A 199 -1.82 -25.72 16.30
C CYS A 199 -0.75 -24.68 16.69
N GLY A 200 -0.75 -24.20 17.95
CA GLY A 200 0.30 -23.31 18.48
C GLY A 200 0.00 -21.81 18.40
N ALA A 201 -1.25 -21.40 18.14
CA ALA A 201 -1.62 -19.98 18.11
C ALA A 201 -1.39 -19.31 19.49
N ASN A 202 -0.72 -18.15 19.52
CA ASN A 202 -0.35 -17.50 20.77
C ASN A 202 -1.45 -16.53 21.23
N PRO A 203 -2.09 -16.77 22.40
CA PRO A 203 -3.19 -15.94 22.91
C PRO A 203 -2.72 -14.58 23.46
N SER A 204 -1.43 -14.40 23.71
CA SER A 204 -0.87 -13.17 24.28
C SER A 204 -0.55 -12.09 23.24
N ILE A 205 -0.60 -12.42 21.94
CA ILE A 205 -0.39 -11.46 20.86
C ILE A 205 -1.45 -10.37 20.97
N LYS A 206 -1.01 -9.11 20.87
CA LYS A 206 -1.89 -7.94 20.83
C LYS A 206 -2.06 -7.48 19.39
N ASN A 207 -3.28 -7.09 19.03
CA ASN A 207 -3.53 -6.40 17.76
C ASN A 207 -3.06 -4.93 17.82
N ASN A 208 -3.25 -4.17 16.73
CA ASN A 208 -2.78 -2.78 16.65
C ASN A 208 -3.45 -1.84 17.67
N ASN A 209 -4.57 -2.27 18.27
CA ASN A 209 -5.28 -1.54 19.32
C ASN A 209 -4.81 -1.95 20.73
N GLY A 210 -3.74 -2.74 20.85
CA GLY A 210 -3.23 -3.24 22.14
C GLY A 210 -4.08 -4.33 22.78
N ILE A 211 -5.10 -4.85 22.07
CA ILE A 211 -6.06 -5.81 22.59
C ILE A 211 -5.47 -7.22 22.40
N SER A 212 -5.33 -7.96 23.50
CA SER A 212 -5.00 -9.40 23.48
C SER A 212 -6.27 -10.24 23.51
N LEU A 213 -6.14 -11.54 23.22
CA LEU A 213 -7.23 -12.51 23.30
C LEU A 213 -7.95 -12.49 24.66
N ILE A 214 -7.17 -12.40 25.75
CA ILE A 214 -7.67 -12.37 27.13
C ILE A 214 -8.58 -11.16 27.35
N LEU A 215 -8.22 -10.01 26.76
CA LEU A 215 -8.98 -8.77 26.88
C LEU A 215 -10.26 -8.80 26.04
N LEU A 216 -10.22 -9.44 24.86
CA LEU A 216 -11.37 -9.70 24.00
C LEU A 216 -12.44 -10.56 24.67
N PHE A 217 -12.04 -11.62 25.39
CA PHE A 217 -12.98 -12.49 26.10
C PHE A 217 -13.65 -11.79 27.29
N ASN A 218 -12.94 -10.89 27.98
CA ASN A 218 -13.50 -10.12 29.08
C ASN A 218 -14.54 -9.09 28.62
N ALA A 219 -14.45 -8.61 27.38
CA ALA A 219 -15.40 -7.65 26.82
C ALA A 219 -16.71 -8.31 26.29
N VAL A 220 -16.69 -9.62 26.00
CA VAL A 220 -17.77 -10.31 25.25
C VAL A 220 -18.63 -11.26 26.11
N HIS A 221 -18.24 -11.58 27.35
CA HIS A 221 -18.95 -12.41 28.34
C HIS A 221 -20.08 -13.35 27.83
N LYS A 222 -19.72 -14.63 27.59
CA LYS A 222 -20.48 -15.81 28.05
C LYS A 222 -19.51 -16.93 28.47
N THR A 223 -19.13 -16.88 29.75
CA THR A 223 -18.87 -17.94 30.74
C THR A 223 -18.02 -19.20 30.46
N ASP A 224 -17.84 -19.70 29.24
CA ASP A 224 -17.23 -21.04 29.06
C ASP A 224 -15.73 -21.04 28.74
N ILE A 225 -15.22 -19.98 28.08
CA ILE A 225 -13.82 -19.96 27.60
C ILE A 225 -12.87 -19.27 28.59
N SER A 226 -13.35 -18.31 29.38
CA SER A 226 -12.52 -17.63 30.39
C SER A 226 -12.12 -18.57 31.53
N PHE A 227 -12.99 -19.51 31.90
CA PHE A 227 -12.69 -20.55 32.89
C PHE A 227 -11.58 -21.49 32.36
N PHE A 228 -11.68 -21.88 31.09
CA PHE A 228 -10.71 -22.72 30.39
C PHE A 228 -9.31 -22.08 30.25
N LEU A 229 -9.23 -20.76 30.08
CA LEU A 229 -7.96 -20.02 30.01
C LEU A 229 -7.37 -19.69 31.39
N LYS A 230 -8.20 -19.54 32.42
CA LYS A 230 -7.73 -19.34 33.82
C LYS A 230 -6.96 -20.57 34.31
N ASP A 231 -7.43 -21.77 33.98
CA ASP A 231 -6.75 -23.04 34.28
C ASP A 231 -5.43 -23.23 33.51
N MET A 232 -5.30 -22.69 32.30
CA MET A 232 -4.04 -22.70 31.53
C MET A 232 -3.03 -21.66 32.03
N SER A 233 -3.50 -20.55 32.62
CA SER A 233 -2.65 -19.42 33.04
C SER A 233 -1.90 -19.67 34.35
N SER A 234 -2.35 -20.60 35.20
CA SER A 234 -1.71 -20.94 36.48
C SER A 234 -0.53 -21.92 36.35
N VAL A 235 -0.26 -22.43 35.15
CA VAL A 235 0.69 -23.54 34.91
C VAL A 235 1.92 -23.13 34.07
N VAL A 236 1.98 -21.89 33.56
CA VAL A 236 3.08 -21.43 32.71
C VAL A 236 3.94 -20.41 33.47
N GLN A 237 5.06 -20.88 34.04
CA GLN A 237 6.10 -19.96 34.50
C GLN A 237 6.98 -19.51 33.33
N LYS A 238 7.12 -18.19 33.20
CA LYS A 238 7.81 -17.48 32.12
C LYS A 238 9.24 -17.13 32.57
N ILE A 239 10.25 -17.49 31.79
CA ILE A 239 11.62 -16.97 31.94
C ILE A 239 12.07 -16.46 30.57
N GLU A 240 12.62 -15.24 30.53
CA GLU A 240 13.07 -14.53 29.31
C GLU A 240 14.57 -14.18 29.44
N GLY A 241 15.35 -14.36 28.35
CA GLY A 241 16.77 -13.95 28.23
C GLY A 241 17.21 -13.83 26.75
N PRO A 242 18.20 -12.97 26.40
CA PRO A 242 18.62 -12.71 25.01
C PRO A 242 19.82 -13.57 24.54
N LEU A 243 19.69 -14.25 23.39
CA LEU A 243 20.77 -15.03 22.76
C LEU A 243 21.42 -14.26 21.60
N TRP A 244 22.76 -14.24 21.55
CA TRP A 244 23.55 -13.48 20.57
C TRP A 244 24.26 -14.39 19.56
N LYS A 245 24.32 -13.98 18.27
CA LYS A 245 25.02 -14.71 17.18
C LYS A 245 26.06 -13.81 16.50
N SER A 246 27.24 -14.36 16.21
CA SER A 246 28.30 -13.72 15.41
C SER A 246 28.23 -14.12 13.92
N SER A 247 28.46 -13.18 13.01
CA SER A 247 28.61 -13.37 11.56
C SER A 247 29.99 -12.88 11.10
N ARG A 248 30.63 -13.64 10.20
CA ARG A 248 32.01 -13.39 9.72
C ARG A 248 32.23 -12.02 9.04
N PHE A 249 31.17 -11.27 8.73
CA PHE A 249 31.24 -9.96 8.07
C PHE A 249 30.62 -8.78 8.85
N LEU A 250 29.82 -9.03 9.90
CA LEU A 250 29.03 -7.96 10.56
C LEU A 250 29.09 -7.95 12.10
N GLY A 251 29.85 -8.86 12.72
CA GLY A 251 29.95 -8.92 14.19
C GLY A 251 28.69 -9.50 14.87
N TRP A 252 28.54 -9.23 16.17
CA TRP A 252 27.51 -9.83 17.04
C TRP A 252 26.14 -9.14 16.91
N HIS A 253 25.06 -9.93 16.79
CA HIS A 253 23.68 -9.44 16.76
C HIS A 253 22.75 -10.24 17.69
N THR A 254 21.78 -9.54 18.29
CA THR A 254 20.82 -10.05 19.29
C THR A 254 19.62 -10.73 18.65
N PHE A 255 19.18 -11.86 19.20
CA PHE A 255 17.89 -12.47 18.90
C PHE A 255 17.14 -12.90 20.17
N ILE A 256 15.81 -12.76 20.13
CA ILE A 256 14.89 -13.25 21.18
C ILE A 256 14.34 -14.61 20.73
N SER A 257 14.61 -15.66 21.50
CA SER A 257 13.97 -16.98 21.36
C SER A 257 13.02 -17.24 22.53
N ARG A 258 11.92 -17.96 22.28
CA ARG A 258 10.88 -18.32 23.27
C ARG A 258 10.88 -19.82 23.52
N PHE A 259 11.09 -20.24 24.77
CA PHE A 259 10.86 -21.61 25.23
C PHE A 259 9.60 -21.69 26.11
N TYR A 260 8.84 -22.80 25.99
CA TYR A 260 7.70 -23.10 26.87
C TYR A 260 8.00 -24.37 27.67
N LYS A 261 8.06 -24.28 29.00
CA LYS A 261 8.13 -25.43 29.91
C LYS A 261 6.70 -25.86 30.27
N CYS A 262 6.29 -27.07 29.90
CA CYS A 262 5.04 -27.67 30.35
C CYS A 262 5.34 -28.62 31.52
N ILE A 263 5.10 -28.19 32.76
CA ILE A 263 4.96 -29.10 33.90
C ILE A 263 3.46 -29.18 34.16
N SER A 264 2.83 -30.35 34.02
CA SER A 264 1.45 -30.52 34.46
C SER A 264 1.26 -31.91 35.07
N ASP A 265 0.97 -31.90 36.38
CA ASP A 265 0.55 -33.06 37.18
C ASP A 265 -0.95 -33.38 37.05
N PHE A 266 -1.65 -32.89 36.02
CA PHE A 266 -3.06 -33.25 35.78
C PHE A 266 -3.40 -33.40 34.30
N LEU A 267 -2.50 -34.05 33.54
CA LEU A 267 -2.86 -34.67 32.26
C LEU A 267 -3.33 -36.10 32.52
N LEU A 268 -4.64 -36.26 32.74
CA LEU A 268 -5.33 -37.52 32.49
C LEU A 268 -5.51 -37.67 30.97
N PHE A 269 -4.41 -37.86 30.25
CA PHE A 269 -4.42 -38.62 29.00
C PHE A 269 -4.15 -40.07 29.37
N GLN A 270 -5.04 -40.98 28.95
CA GLN A 270 -4.68 -42.39 28.83
C GLN A 270 -3.53 -42.49 27.81
N VAL A 271 -2.29 -42.41 28.28
CA VAL A 271 -1.11 -42.83 27.53
C VAL A 271 -1.16 -44.36 27.48
N LYS A 272 -1.27 -44.91 26.27
CA LYS A 272 -1.21 -46.37 26.12
C LYS A 272 0.26 -46.80 26.08
N PRO A 273 0.63 -48.02 26.54
CA PRO A 273 2.02 -48.47 26.71
C PRO A 273 2.87 -48.59 25.43
N TRP A 274 2.33 -48.18 24.28
CA TRP A 274 2.93 -48.31 22.95
C TRP A 274 3.14 -46.95 22.26
N ASP A 275 2.84 -45.83 22.93
CA ASP A 275 3.10 -44.51 22.39
C ASP A 275 4.61 -44.22 22.45
N HIS A 276 5.27 -44.42 21.31
CA HIS A 276 6.67 -44.07 21.13
C HIS A 276 6.83 -42.54 21.13
N CYS A 277 7.23 -41.95 22.26
CA CYS A 277 7.53 -40.52 22.33
C CYS A 277 8.89 -40.22 21.68
N PHE A 278 8.87 -39.38 20.65
CA PHE A 278 10.04 -38.87 19.94
C PHE A 278 10.14 -37.36 20.14
N PHE A 279 11.35 -36.87 20.33
CA PHE A 279 11.69 -35.45 20.36
C PHE A 279 12.64 -35.15 19.20
N MET A 280 12.46 -33.99 18.58
CA MET A 280 13.23 -33.56 17.42
C MET A 280 13.90 -32.23 17.77
N LEU A 281 15.22 -32.18 17.61
CA LEU A 281 16.03 -30.97 17.75
C LEU A 281 16.54 -30.58 16.37
N ARG A 282 16.14 -29.41 15.89
CA ARG A 282 16.63 -28.85 14.62
C ARG A 282 17.68 -27.79 14.94
N CYS A 283 18.89 -28.03 14.47
CA CYS A 283 20.04 -27.16 14.64
C CYS A 283 20.09 -26.12 13.51
N PHE A 284 20.91 -25.07 13.69
CA PHE A 284 20.95 -23.92 12.77
C PHE A 284 21.66 -24.20 11.44
N ASP A 285 22.38 -25.33 11.35
CA ASP A 285 22.99 -25.86 10.12
C ASP A 285 22.00 -26.77 9.34
N ASP A 286 20.72 -26.73 9.71
CA ASP A 286 19.65 -27.59 9.21
C ASP A 286 19.82 -29.09 9.53
N SER A 287 20.78 -29.47 10.38
CA SER A 287 20.83 -30.84 10.91
C SER A 287 19.68 -31.07 11.90
N VAL A 288 19.06 -32.25 11.81
CA VAL A 288 17.90 -32.62 12.63
C VAL A 288 18.22 -33.89 13.39
N HIS A 289 18.27 -33.78 14.72
CA HIS A 289 18.53 -34.91 15.61
C HIS A 289 17.22 -35.43 16.22
N TYR A 290 17.03 -36.74 16.17
CA TYR A 290 15.84 -37.42 16.64
C TYR A 290 16.16 -38.24 17.90
N PHE A 291 15.45 -37.96 18.97
CA PHE A 291 15.65 -38.59 20.26
C PHE A 291 14.41 -39.38 20.66
N LYS A 292 14.56 -40.70 20.85
CA LYS A 292 13.48 -41.59 21.25
C LYS A 292 13.62 -41.94 22.73
N VAL A 293 12.56 -41.78 23.52
CA VAL A 293 12.55 -42.28 24.90
C VAL A 293 12.33 -43.80 24.87
N PRO A 294 13.29 -44.62 25.35
CA PRO A 294 13.22 -46.07 25.18
C PRO A 294 12.27 -46.70 26.20
N SER A 295 11.43 -47.64 25.76
CA SER A 295 10.36 -48.22 26.58
C SER A 295 10.82 -49.33 27.54
N GLN A 296 12.00 -49.94 27.36
CA GLN A 296 12.76 -50.76 28.33
C GLN A 296 13.85 -51.49 27.56
N THR A 297 15.14 -51.17 27.81
CA THR A 297 16.31 -52.09 27.91
C THR A 297 17.68 -51.42 27.77
N ASN A 298 17.82 -50.15 27.33
CA ASN A 298 19.14 -49.48 27.43
C ASN A 298 19.08 -47.95 27.49
N ALA A 299 18.44 -47.43 28.54
CA ALA A 299 18.30 -45.99 28.79
C ALA A 299 19.66 -45.29 29.02
N VAL A 300 20.71 -46.01 29.43
CA VAL A 300 22.05 -45.45 29.67
C VAL A 300 22.81 -45.22 28.35
N ALA A 301 22.82 -46.22 27.45
CA ALA A 301 23.43 -46.07 26.13
C ALA A 301 22.73 -45.02 25.26
N THR A 302 21.41 -44.89 25.41
CA THR A 302 20.62 -43.89 24.69
C THR A 302 20.91 -42.49 25.21
N ARG A 303 21.00 -42.30 26.54
CA ARG A 303 21.41 -41.02 27.16
C ARG A 303 22.84 -40.63 26.81
N LYS A 304 23.77 -41.60 26.72
CA LYS A 304 25.15 -41.37 26.27
C LYS A 304 25.21 -40.86 24.82
N ARG A 305 24.46 -41.44 23.89
CA ARG A 305 24.36 -40.93 22.51
C ARG A 305 23.77 -39.53 22.41
N TRP A 306 22.88 -39.16 23.32
CA TRP A 306 22.35 -37.79 23.37
C TRP A 306 23.46 -36.82 23.78
N LEU A 307 24.22 -37.15 24.82
CA LEU A 307 25.34 -36.35 25.29
C LEU A 307 26.46 -36.23 24.24
N ASP A 308 26.83 -37.33 23.58
CA ASP A 308 27.84 -37.34 22.53
C ASP A 308 27.43 -36.43 21.34
N ALA A 309 26.15 -36.43 20.96
CA ALA A 309 25.62 -35.55 19.89
C ALA A 309 25.63 -34.06 20.28
N PHE A 310 25.36 -33.75 21.55
CA PHE A 310 25.47 -32.38 22.06
C PHE A 310 26.94 -31.90 22.14
N GLU A 311 27.86 -32.79 22.50
CA GLU A 311 29.30 -32.52 22.56
C GLU A 311 29.92 -32.35 21.16
N GLU A 312 29.50 -33.15 20.18
CA GLU A 312 29.90 -33.01 18.77
C GLU A 312 29.41 -31.69 18.16
N HIS A 313 28.17 -31.27 18.49
CA HIS A 313 27.62 -29.97 18.06
C HIS A 313 28.35 -28.78 18.69
N ALA A 314 28.69 -28.87 19.99
CA ALA A 314 29.51 -27.86 20.68
C ALA A 314 30.94 -27.78 20.11
N SER A 315 31.50 -28.93 19.70
CA SER A 315 32.83 -29.03 19.07
C SER A 315 32.86 -28.52 17.63
N TYR A 316 31.74 -28.59 16.90
CA TYR A 316 31.62 -28.05 15.54
C TYR A 316 31.61 -26.52 15.53
N CYS A 317 31.05 -25.90 16.57
CA CYS A 317 31.00 -24.44 16.72
C CYS A 317 32.35 -23.79 17.09
N THR A 318 33.36 -24.58 17.46
CA THR A 318 34.68 -24.12 17.89
C THR A 318 35.80 -24.38 16.87
N ARG A 319 35.53 -25.03 15.73
CA ARG A 319 36.53 -25.26 14.68
C ARG A 319 36.60 -24.09 13.72
N HIS A 320 37.15 -22.96 14.14
CA HIS A 320 37.90 -21.99 13.31
C HIS A 320 38.64 -21.05 14.28
N ASP A 321 39.49 -21.64 15.12
CA ASP A 321 40.57 -20.95 15.82
C ASP A 321 41.82 -21.83 15.70
N THR A 322 42.55 -21.63 14.61
CA THR A 322 43.98 -21.95 14.57
C THR A 322 44.67 -20.78 13.91
N GLU A 323 44.89 -19.73 14.68
CA GLU A 323 46.15 -18.99 14.64
C GLU A 323 46.37 -18.35 16.02
N GLU A 324 47.53 -18.67 16.58
CA GLU A 324 47.95 -18.39 17.94
C GLU A 324 47.99 -16.89 18.25
N VAL A 325 47.39 -16.46 19.37
CA VAL A 325 47.96 -15.37 20.18
C VAL A 325 47.86 -15.77 21.66
N ILE A 326 49.02 -16.14 22.20
CA ILE A 326 49.34 -16.17 23.62
C ILE A 326 49.36 -14.72 24.13
N ILE A 327 48.76 -14.45 25.30
CA ILE A 327 49.16 -13.51 26.39
C ILE A 327 48.01 -13.59 27.43
N ASP A 328 48.14 -14.32 28.53
CA ASP A 328 48.84 -14.07 29.81
C ASP A 328 47.88 -13.53 30.90
N ASP A 329 47.72 -14.37 31.92
CA ASP A 329 47.18 -14.27 33.28
C ASP A 329 46.42 -13.01 33.74
N ALA A 330 45.12 -13.20 34.06
CA ALA A 330 44.55 -13.00 35.41
C ALA A 330 43.01 -13.09 35.42
N ALA A 331 42.43 -14.30 35.36
CA ALA A 331 41.11 -14.61 35.98
C ALA A 331 40.75 -16.10 35.82
N GLY A 332 40.77 -16.83 36.95
CA GLY A 332 39.89 -17.96 37.28
C GLY A 332 39.61 -19.03 36.22
N ASP A 333 40.41 -20.09 36.24
CA ASP A 333 40.21 -21.38 35.56
C ASP A 333 38.85 -22.02 35.91
N VAL A 334 37.92 -22.12 34.95
CA VAL A 334 36.71 -22.97 35.05
C VAL A 334 36.91 -24.20 34.17
N ARG A 335 37.66 -25.18 34.69
CA ARG A 335 37.71 -26.54 34.16
C ARG A 335 36.42 -27.30 34.52
N VAL A 336 35.90 -28.01 33.52
CA VAL A 336 34.73 -28.91 33.56
C VAL A 336 34.86 -29.97 34.68
N ARG A 337 34.37 -29.67 35.89
CA ARG A 337 34.22 -30.65 36.99
C ARG A 337 32.75 -30.96 37.34
N ASN A 338 31.78 -30.34 36.67
CA ASN A 338 30.37 -30.41 37.09
C ASN A 338 29.56 -31.56 36.48
N LEU A 339 30.09 -32.33 35.52
CA LEU A 339 29.34 -33.42 34.90
C LEU A 339 29.30 -34.69 35.78
N GLU A 340 30.33 -34.95 36.58
CA GLU A 340 30.39 -36.13 37.46
C GLU A 340 29.47 -35.98 38.70
N GLN A 341 29.22 -34.76 39.17
CA GLN A 341 28.30 -34.51 40.29
C GLN A 341 26.83 -34.75 39.94
N ALA A 342 26.46 -34.68 38.65
CA ALA A 342 25.10 -34.95 38.19
C ALA A 342 24.67 -36.42 38.34
N LEU A 343 25.61 -37.34 38.58
CA LEU A 343 25.35 -38.78 38.72
C LEU A 343 24.91 -39.21 40.14
N GLN A 344 24.86 -38.32 41.15
CA GLN A 344 24.68 -38.72 42.56
C GLN A 344 23.42 -38.22 43.31
N VAL A 345 22.37 -37.71 42.68
CA VAL A 345 21.20 -37.19 43.43
C VAL A 345 20.11 -38.26 43.66
N ARG A 346 19.93 -38.69 44.93
CA ARG A 346 18.81 -39.51 45.47
C ARG A 346 17.75 -38.64 46.19
N PRO A 347 16.50 -39.13 46.40
CA PRO A 347 15.29 -38.30 46.51
C PRO A 347 14.90 -37.90 47.94
N GLY A 348 14.30 -36.71 48.10
CA GLY A 348 13.76 -36.23 49.36
C GLY A 348 12.63 -35.19 49.21
N SER A 349 11.40 -35.65 49.02
CA SER A 349 10.16 -34.93 49.43
C SER A 349 8.91 -35.77 49.14
N LYS A 350 8.80 -36.93 49.80
CA LYS A 350 7.54 -37.66 49.99
C LYS A 350 6.82 -37.05 51.20
N SER A 351 5.78 -36.22 51.02
CA SER A 351 4.76 -36.05 52.09
C SER A 351 3.37 -35.52 51.70
N LYS A 352 3.03 -35.29 50.43
CA LYS A 352 1.65 -34.83 50.07
C LYS A 352 0.78 -35.80 49.27
N ILE A 353 1.21 -37.05 49.09
CA ILE A 353 0.45 -38.08 48.35
C ILE A 353 -0.34 -39.02 49.28
N HIS A 354 -0.30 -38.83 50.60
CA HIS A 354 -1.00 -39.72 51.54
C HIS A 354 -2.52 -39.48 51.61
N SER A 355 -3.04 -38.34 51.13
CA SER A 355 -4.48 -38.00 51.22
C SER A 355 -5.31 -38.33 49.99
N PHE A 356 -4.70 -38.77 48.88
CA PHE A 356 -5.44 -39.21 47.68
C PHE A 356 -5.67 -40.74 47.63
N TYR A 357 -5.15 -41.47 48.62
CA TYR A 357 -5.15 -42.94 48.66
C TYR A 357 -6.50 -43.57 49.04
N PHE A 358 -7.52 -42.78 49.40
CA PHE A 358 -8.78 -43.37 49.93
C PHE A 358 -9.92 -43.53 48.91
N PHE A 359 -9.78 -43.08 47.66
CA PHE A 359 -10.91 -43.11 46.71
C PHE A 359 -10.78 -44.11 45.53
N TYR A 360 -9.63 -44.78 45.37
CA TYR A 360 -9.42 -45.69 44.22
C TYR A 360 -8.98 -47.09 44.66
N LYS A 361 -9.65 -47.63 45.67
CA LYS A 361 -9.51 -49.03 46.07
C LYS A 361 -10.46 -49.91 45.24
N GLU A 362 -10.26 -49.96 43.93
CA GLU A 362 -10.71 -51.07 43.08
C GLU A 362 -10.15 -50.93 41.65
N LEU A 363 -8.88 -51.28 41.44
CA LEU A 363 -8.32 -51.74 40.16
C LEU A 363 -6.91 -52.34 40.39
N THR A 364 -6.66 -53.45 39.72
CA THR A 364 -5.61 -54.47 39.98
C THR A 364 -4.14 -54.00 39.93
N GLY A 365 -3.31 -54.57 40.81
CA GLY A 365 -1.96 -54.10 41.19
C GLY A 365 -0.82 -54.13 40.15
N THR A 366 -0.98 -54.72 38.96
CA THR A 366 0.09 -54.78 37.95
C THR A 366 0.24 -53.49 37.13
N LEU A 367 -0.85 -52.74 36.96
CA LEU A 367 -0.85 -51.42 36.30
C LEU A 367 -0.23 -50.33 37.19
N LEU A 368 -0.44 -50.45 38.51
CA LEU A 368 0.05 -49.50 39.50
C LEU A 368 1.58 -49.52 39.63
N LEU A 369 2.20 -50.69 39.48
CA LEU A 369 3.66 -50.83 39.57
C LEU A 369 4.37 -50.19 38.37
N LYS A 370 3.85 -50.43 37.15
CA LYS A 370 4.37 -49.80 35.91
C LYS A 370 4.15 -48.30 35.87
N ALA A 371 3.02 -47.81 36.37
CA ALA A 371 2.76 -46.37 36.47
C ALA A 371 3.75 -45.67 37.43
N LYS A 372 4.11 -46.34 38.52
CA LYS A 372 5.08 -45.83 39.50
C LYS A 372 6.51 -45.79 38.94
N GLU A 373 6.96 -46.84 38.26
CA GLU A 373 8.26 -46.86 37.57
C GLU A 373 8.35 -45.78 36.48
N THR A 374 7.26 -45.57 35.74
CA THR A 374 7.21 -44.56 34.67
C THR A 374 7.23 -43.14 35.24
N SER A 375 6.58 -42.91 36.39
CA SER A 375 6.61 -41.62 37.10
C SER A 375 7.99 -41.28 37.65
N GLU A 376 8.68 -42.26 38.24
CA GLU A 376 10.04 -42.09 38.75
C GLU A 376 11.04 -41.80 37.60
N LEU A 377 10.94 -42.53 36.49
CA LEU A 377 11.79 -42.33 35.31
C LEU A 377 11.55 -40.97 34.62
N SER A 378 10.30 -40.50 34.57
CA SER A 378 9.94 -39.18 34.04
C SER A 378 10.48 -38.04 34.92
N SER A 379 10.47 -38.22 36.24
CA SER A 379 11.01 -37.25 37.20
C SER A 379 12.53 -37.09 37.09
N GLU A 380 13.24 -38.21 36.97
CA GLU A 380 14.70 -38.21 36.76
C GLU A 380 15.09 -37.56 35.42
N THR A 381 14.32 -37.83 34.36
CA THR A 381 14.57 -37.24 33.03
C THR A 381 14.35 -35.72 33.04
N CYS A 382 13.32 -35.24 33.75
CA CYS A 382 13.06 -33.81 33.93
C CYS A 382 14.19 -33.12 34.72
N SER A 383 14.74 -33.80 35.73
CA SER A 383 15.86 -33.29 36.54
C SER A 383 17.16 -33.18 35.72
N ALA A 384 17.46 -34.17 34.88
CA ALA A 384 18.63 -34.14 34.00
C ALA A 384 18.56 -33.03 32.94
N LEU A 385 17.38 -32.81 32.35
CA LEU A 385 17.14 -31.71 31.41
C LEU A 385 17.27 -30.34 32.09
N HIS A 386 16.85 -30.23 33.35
CA HIS A 386 17.00 -29.00 34.13
C HIS A 386 18.46 -28.62 34.34
N LEU A 387 19.32 -29.61 34.61
CA LEU A 387 20.75 -29.41 34.81
C LEU A 387 21.47 -29.03 33.51
N CYS A 388 21.05 -29.61 32.38
CA CYS A 388 21.56 -29.22 31.05
C CYS A 388 21.20 -27.77 30.71
N LEU A 389 19.98 -27.33 31.04
CA LEU A 389 19.56 -25.94 30.86
C LEU A 389 20.34 -24.97 31.74
N GLU A 390 20.68 -25.36 32.97
CA GLU A 390 21.47 -24.54 33.88
C GLU A 390 22.92 -24.36 33.41
N LEU A 391 23.53 -25.42 32.84
CA LEU A 391 24.86 -25.34 32.23
C LEU A 391 24.89 -24.43 31.01
N LEU A 392 23.87 -24.51 30.15
CA LEU A 392 23.73 -23.63 28.99
C LEU A 392 23.57 -22.16 29.41
N SER A 393 22.83 -21.90 30.49
CA SER A 393 22.65 -20.55 31.04
C SER A 393 23.94 -19.96 31.64
N LYS A 394 24.76 -20.77 32.34
CA LYS A 394 26.07 -20.29 32.85
C LYS A 394 27.07 -20.02 31.73
N GLN A 395 26.99 -20.76 30.63
CA GLN A 395 27.83 -20.51 29.46
C GLN A 395 27.45 -19.18 28.79
N GLU A 396 26.16 -18.85 28.74
CA GLU A 396 25.63 -17.57 28.23
C GLU A 396 26.14 -16.34 29.03
N GLU A 397 26.29 -16.46 30.36
CA GLU A 397 26.86 -15.39 31.20
C GLU A 397 28.34 -15.10 30.87
N VAL A 398 29.16 -16.16 30.70
CA VAL A 398 30.57 -16.01 30.33
C VAL A 398 30.71 -15.41 28.92
N TRP A 399 29.81 -15.76 28.00
CA TRP A 399 29.76 -15.18 26.66
C TRP A 399 29.36 -13.69 26.68
N SER A 400 28.42 -13.30 27.54
CA SER A 400 27.99 -11.89 27.66
C SER A 400 29.12 -10.97 28.10
N LEU A 401 29.94 -11.42 29.07
CA LEU A 401 31.12 -10.68 29.54
C LEU A 401 32.18 -10.48 28.45
N LYS A 402 32.42 -11.50 27.60
CA LYS A 402 33.35 -11.38 26.47
C LYS A 402 32.84 -10.41 25.40
N VAL A 403 31.53 -10.33 25.20
CA VAL A 403 30.92 -9.41 24.23
C VAL A 403 31.04 -7.96 24.69
N GLU A 404 30.85 -7.67 25.99
CA GLU A 404 31.06 -6.31 26.52
C GLU A 404 32.49 -5.80 26.29
N GLN A 405 33.50 -6.66 26.53
CA GLN A 405 34.90 -6.30 26.28
C GLN A 405 35.17 -5.98 24.80
N GLU A 406 34.51 -6.67 23.88
CA GLU A 406 34.72 -6.46 22.43
C GLU A 406 33.97 -5.22 21.90
N VAL A 407 32.85 -4.86 22.52
CA VAL A 407 32.14 -3.60 22.24
C VAL A 407 32.98 -2.40 22.69
N GLU A 408 33.63 -2.48 23.85
CA GLU A 408 34.53 -1.41 24.31
C GLU A 408 35.74 -1.23 23.40
N LYS A 409 36.35 -2.33 22.91
CA LYS A 409 37.44 -2.25 21.91
C LYS A 409 36.99 -1.59 20.60
N ASN A 410 35.80 -1.94 20.09
CA ASN A 410 35.27 -1.35 18.85
C ASN A 410 34.95 0.14 19.01
N LYS A 411 34.51 0.56 20.20
CA LYS A 411 34.30 1.98 20.50
C LYS A 411 35.63 2.74 20.46
N ALA A 412 36.67 2.21 21.11
CA ALA A 412 38.02 2.80 21.07
C ALA A 412 38.58 2.90 19.64
N LEU A 413 38.37 1.86 18.81
CA LEU A 413 38.80 1.85 17.41
C LEU A 413 38.06 2.89 16.55
N THR A 414 36.76 3.08 16.80
CA THR A 414 35.94 4.07 16.07
C THR A 414 36.37 5.49 16.40
N GLU A 415 36.68 5.77 17.67
CA GLU A 415 37.19 7.05 18.13
C GLU A 415 38.59 7.35 17.53
N ALA A 416 39.45 6.33 17.41
CA ALA A 416 40.74 6.44 16.73
C ALA A 416 40.59 6.75 15.22
N LEU A 417 39.63 6.09 14.54
CA LEU A 417 39.35 6.33 13.12
C LEU A 417 38.79 7.73 12.85
N GLN A 418 37.95 8.26 13.73
CA GLN A 418 37.48 9.65 13.63
C GLN A 418 38.61 10.66 13.82
N THR A 419 39.54 10.38 14.74
CA THR A 419 40.73 11.22 14.97
C THR A 419 41.60 11.25 13.71
N LEU A 420 41.90 10.08 13.13
CA LEU A 420 42.65 9.95 11.87
C LEU A 420 41.95 10.63 10.67
N ALA A 421 40.63 10.55 10.58
CA ALA A 421 39.87 11.20 9.52
C ALA A 421 39.95 12.74 9.62
N THR A 422 39.98 13.26 10.86
CA THR A 422 40.11 14.70 11.13
C THR A 422 41.51 15.19 10.79
N GLU A 423 42.56 14.46 11.19
CA GLU A 423 43.95 14.75 10.82
C GLU A 423 44.18 14.70 9.30
N ASN A 424 43.57 13.73 8.61
CA ASN A 424 43.66 13.63 7.15
C ASN A 424 42.95 14.80 6.44
N HIS A 425 41.84 15.30 7.01
CA HIS A 425 41.18 16.49 6.51
C HIS A 425 42.07 17.75 6.68
N GLU A 426 42.75 17.89 7.81
CA GLU A 426 43.70 18.98 8.07
C GLU A 426 44.97 18.88 7.19
N LEU A 427 45.48 17.67 6.96
CA LEU A 427 46.57 17.40 6.02
C LEU A 427 46.18 17.75 4.58
N LYS A 428 44.96 17.44 4.14
CA LYS A 428 44.47 17.85 2.81
C LYS A 428 44.32 19.37 2.69
N GLN A 429 43.88 20.05 3.75
CA GLN A 429 43.82 21.51 3.76
C GLN A 429 45.21 22.16 3.76
N SER A 430 46.21 21.59 4.44
CA SER A 430 47.59 22.10 4.41
C SER A 430 48.30 21.80 3.09
N LEU A 431 48.04 20.65 2.45
CA LEU A 431 48.55 20.29 1.11
C LEU A 431 47.97 21.19 0.01
N SER A 432 46.69 21.57 0.11
CA SER A 432 46.08 22.53 -0.83
C SER A 432 46.64 23.96 -0.68
N LYS A 433 47.11 24.34 0.52
CA LYS A 433 47.85 25.60 0.73
C LYS A 433 49.29 25.53 0.17
N ARG A 434 49.98 24.38 0.26
CA ARG A 434 51.31 24.17 -0.34
C ARG A 434 51.30 24.12 -1.87
N ARG A 435 50.21 23.64 -2.49
CA ARG A 435 50.07 23.56 -3.95
C ARG A 435 49.83 24.91 -4.65
N LYS A 436 49.67 26.02 -3.92
CA LYS A 436 49.61 27.37 -4.50
C LYS A 436 50.98 28.02 -4.78
N SER A 437 52.09 27.32 -4.51
CA SER A 437 53.44 27.80 -4.82
C SER A 437 54.26 26.79 -5.61
N SER A 438 54.02 26.67 -6.92
CA SER A 438 55.04 26.38 -7.95
C SER A 438 54.37 26.15 -9.30
N ASN A 439 54.95 26.78 -10.33
CA ASN A 439 54.45 26.87 -11.69
C ASN A 439 54.78 25.64 -12.56
N LEU A 440 53.94 25.47 -13.59
CA LEU A 440 54.20 24.98 -14.97
C LEU A 440 53.76 23.54 -15.36
N SER A 441 52.78 23.52 -16.29
CA SER A 441 52.46 22.59 -17.41
C SER A 441 52.51 21.07 -17.19
N THR A 442 51.51 20.24 -17.52
CA THR A 442 50.85 20.09 -18.85
C THR A 442 49.60 19.19 -18.71
N LEU A 443 48.44 19.64 -19.24
CA LEU A 443 47.22 18.99 -19.83
C LEU A 443 46.85 17.53 -19.48
N ASN A 444 45.62 17.03 -19.40
CA ASN A 444 44.17 17.42 -19.36
C ASN A 444 43.41 16.08 -19.07
N GLU A 445 42.19 15.96 -18.57
CA GLU A 445 40.91 16.54 -19.01
C GLU A 445 39.97 16.73 -17.81
N ASP A 446 39.52 17.97 -17.61
CA ASP A 446 38.14 18.27 -17.24
C ASP A 446 37.87 19.75 -17.52
N ASP A 447 36.65 19.99 -17.98
CA ASP A 447 35.87 21.23 -18.02
C ASP A 447 35.87 22.16 -19.26
N PHE A 448 34.61 22.31 -19.71
CA PHE A 448 33.88 23.52 -20.12
C PHE A 448 33.68 23.80 -21.62
N TYR A 449 32.42 24.04 -22.02
CA TYR A 449 31.97 25.40 -22.32
C TYR A 449 30.44 25.55 -22.37
N ASP A 450 29.99 26.69 -21.84
CA ASP A 450 28.68 27.31 -21.92
C ASP A 450 28.91 28.69 -22.58
N ALA A 451 28.22 29.06 -23.68
CA ALA A 451 28.09 30.46 -24.14
C ALA A 451 27.09 30.71 -25.28
N VAL A 452 26.48 31.89 -25.18
CA VAL A 452 25.36 32.57 -25.88
C VAL A 452 25.67 33.09 -27.31
N SER A 453 24.57 33.44 -28.02
CA SER A 453 24.32 33.90 -29.40
C SER A 453 25.08 35.09 -30.04
N GLY A 454 25.33 34.98 -31.37
CA GLY A 454 24.88 35.93 -32.43
C GLY A 454 25.89 36.85 -33.16
N GLN A 455 26.03 36.75 -34.51
CA GLN A 455 25.84 37.82 -35.54
C GLN A 455 26.30 37.42 -37.00
N ARG A 456 25.61 38.00 -38.00
CA ARG A 456 25.78 37.98 -39.51
C ARG A 456 26.99 38.83 -40.00
N PRO A 457 27.35 39.06 -41.31
CA PRO A 457 26.61 38.86 -42.60
C PRO A 457 27.39 38.48 -43.91
N LEU A 458 26.63 38.36 -45.02
CA LEU A 458 26.91 38.63 -46.48
C LEU A 458 27.08 37.48 -47.51
N GLY A 459 26.15 37.50 -48.50
CA GLY A 459 26.28 37.09 -49.92
C GLY A 459 25.89 35.64 -50.28
N GLY A 460 25.00 35.31 -51.21
CA GLY A 460 24.13 36.04 -52.14
C GLY A 460 23.35 35.05 -53.05
N SER A 461 22.18 35.48 -53.55
CA SER A 461 21.37 34.96 -54.69
C SER A 461 20.96 33.46 -54.69
N ASN A 462 19.68 33.07 -54.82
CA ASN A 462 18.78 33.38 -55.93
C ASN A 462 17.29 33.27 -55.57
N GLN A 463 16.50 34.02 -56.34
CA GLN A 463 15.06 34.27 -56.27
C GLN A 463 14.17 33.05 -56.58
N SER A 464 12.97 33.00 -55.99
CA SER A 464 11.72 33.11 -56.77
C SER A 464 10.51 33.37 -55.85
N ILE A 465 9.73 34.36 -56.26
CA ILE A 465 8.51 34.89 -55.65
C ILE A 465 7.31 34.25 -56.36
N ALA A 466 6.26 33.91 -55.63
CA ALA A 466 4.89 33.92 -56.17
C ALA A 466 3.89 34.32 -55.08
N TYR A 467 3.38 35.56 -55.20
CA TYR A 467 2.16 36.04 -54.56
C TYR A 467 0.96 35.81 -55.51
N ARG A 468 -0.16 35.34 -54.95
CA ARG A 468 -1.58 35.56 -55.34
C ARG A 468 -2.41 34.87 -54.25
N GLY A 469 -3.43 35.41 -53.61
CA GLY A 469 -4.40 36.46 -53.92
C GLY A 469 -5.74 35.97 -53.31
N PRO A 470 -6.60 36.83 -52.74
CA PRO A 470 -7.73 36.43 -51.90
C PRO A 470 -8.98 36.07 -52.71
N SER A 471 -9.86 35.23 -52.19
CA SER A 471 -11.22 35.04 -52.73
C SER A 471 -12.18 34.69 -51.60
N GLY A 472 -13.23 35.49 -51.44
CA GLY A 472 -14.29 35.31 -50.47
C GLY A 472 -15.63 34.90 -51.09
N MET A 473 -16.60 34.69 -50.18
CA MET A 473 -18.06 34.47 -50.35
C MET A 473 -18.43 33.09 -50.95
N SER A 474 -19.46 32.35 -50.53
CA SER A 474 -20.77 32.55 -49.86
C SER A 474 -21.19 31.19 -49.26
N GLY A 475 -21.91 31.02 -48.15
CA GLY A 475 -23.32 31.35 -47.90
C GLY A 475 -24.20 30.08 -47.97
N GLU A 476 -25.16 29.93 -47.03
CA GLU A 476 -26.16 28.85 -46.79
C GLU A 476 -25.72 27.79 -45.74
N GLY A 477 -26.37 27.55 -44.60
CA GLY A 477 -27.67 27.99 -44.07
C GLY A 477 -28.61 26.80 -43.85
N ASN A 478 -28.59 26.15 -42.67
CA ASN A 478 -29.83 25.58 -42.12
C ASN A 478 -29.83 25.42 -40.59
N HIS A 479 -30.91 25.92 -40.00
CA HIS A 479 -31.30 25.92 -38.58
C HIS A 479 -31.82 24.53 -38.14
N GLY A 480 -31.86 24.11 -36.88
CA GLY A 480 -31.52 24.76 -35.62
C GLY A 480 -31.79 23.85 -34.40
N ASN A 481 -31.24 24.23 -33.26
CA ASN A 481 -31.88 24.18 -31.93
C ASN A 481 -30.95 24.95 -30.96
N GLN A 482 -31.36 26.16 -30.57
CA GLN A 482 -30.62 27.05 -29.68
C GLN A 482 -30.79 26.64 -28.20
N PRO A 483 -29.70 26.67 -27.42
CA PRO A 483 -29.74 27.09 -26.02
C PRO A 483 -29.43 28.58 -25.90
N SER A 484 -30.05 29.18 -24.89
CA SER A 484 -30.05 30.59 -24.48
C SER A 484 -28.73 31.34 -24.56
N GLN A 485 -28.82 32.59 -25.02
CA GLN A 485 -27.76 33.60 -25.08
C GLN A 485 -27.10 33.82 -23.69
N HIS A 486 -25.79 33.59 -23.61
CA HIS A 486 -24.94 34.02 -22.49
C HIS A 486 -23.96 35.09 -22.97
N ASN A 487 -23.67 36.05 -22.09
CA ASN A 487 -22.83 37.24 -22.30
C ASN A 487 -21.45 36.91 -22.88
N GLY A 488 -21.30 36.94 -24.21
CA GLY A 488 -20.11 37.37 -24.97
C GLY A 488 -18.74 36.71 -24.77
N VAL A 489 -18.48 35.92 -23.73
CA VAL A 489 -17.19 35.27 -23.47
C VAL A 489 -17.31 33.79 -23.82
N LYS A 490 -16.70 33.38 -24.93
CA LYS A 490 -16.57 31.96 -25.29
C LYS A 490 -15.39 31.36 -24.56
N HIS A 491 -15.66 30.51 -23.56
CA HIS A 491 -14.65 29.72 -22.88
C HIS A 491 -14.21 28.51 -23.73
N ARG A 492 -12.97 28.03 -23.54
CA ARG A 492 -12.50 26.82 -24.23
C ARG A 492 -13.26 25.55 -23.80
N THR A 493 -13.43 24.63 -24.74
CA THR A 493 -14.11 23.32 -24.57
C THR A 493 -13.18 22.13 -24.82
N SER A 494 -11.89 22.38 -25.00
CA SER A 494 -10.84 21.39 -25.22
C SER A 494 -9.49 21.96 -24.79
N LEU A 495 -8.54 21.09 -24.44
CA LEU A 495 -7.16 21.51 -24.20
C LEU A 495 -6.38 21.64 -25.53
N PRO A 496 -5.26 22.38 -25.56
CA PRO A 496 -4.42 22.54 -26.75
C PRO A 496 -3.86 21.22 -27.29
N ALA A 497 -3.56 20.26 -26.41
CA ALA A 497 -3.09 18.93 -26.77
C ALA A 497 -3.85 17.83 -26.02
N PRO A 498 -4.06 16.65 -26.62
CA PRO A 498 -4.62 15.49 -25.92
C PRO A 498 -3.63 14.96 -24.87
N MET A 499 -4.15 14.20 -23.91
CA MET A 499 -3.30 13.51 -22.95
C MET A 499 -2.44 12.45 -23.64
N PHE A 500 -1.21 12.27 -23.18
CA PHE A 500 -0.32 11.20 -23.62
C PHE A 500 -0.82 9.82 -23.15
N SER A 501 -0.40 8.77 -23.86
CA SER A 501 -0.64 7.39 -23.47
C SER A 501 0.07 7.09 -22.15
N ARG A 502 -0.68 6.73 -21.10
CA ARG A 502 -0.11 6.30 -19.82
C ARG A 502 0.40 4.85 -19.83
N ASN A 503 0.21 4.13 -20.94
CA ASN A 503 0.55 2.72 -21.05
C ASN A 503 2.07 2.47 -21.16
N ASP A 504 2.86 3.51 -21.44
CA ASP A 504 4.30 3.39 -21.69
C ASP A 504 5.16 3.59 -20.42
N VAL A 505 4.56 4.00 -19.29
CA VAL A 505 5.28 4.26 -18.03
C VAL A 505 4.57 3.61 -16.86
N SER A 506 5.18 2.59 -16.27
CA SER A 506 4.65 1.90 -15.09
C SER A 506 4.93 2.69 -13.79
N ILE A 507 3.89 3.04 -13.03
CA ILE A 507 4.01 3.65 -11.68
C ILE A 507 4.89 2.79 -10.76
N TRP A 508 4.83 1.46 -10.93
CA TRP A 508 5.66 0.52 -10.18
C TRP A 508 7.17 0.71 -10.42
N SER A 509 7.59 1.08 -11.63
CA SER A 509 9.02 1.33 -11.92
C SER A 509 9.61 2.49 -11.09
N ILE A 510 8.76 3.44 -10.69
CA ILE A 510 9.11 4.59 -9.85
C ILE A 510 8.95 4.24 -8.38
N LEU A 511 7.83 3.61 -7.98
CA LEU A 511 7.63 3.14 -6.61
C LEU A 511 8.69 2.11 -6.17
N LYS A 512 9.23 1.29 -7.10
CA LYS A 512 10.34 0.34 -6.89
C LYS A 512 11.63 1.06 -6.47
N LYS A 513 11.95 2.21 -7.07
CA LYS A 513 13.12 3.05 -6.71
C LYS A 513 12.96 3.76 -5.36
N CYS A 514 11.79 3.65 -4.75
CA CYS A 514 11.34 4.44 -3.61
C CYS A 514 11.01 3.59 -2.38
N ILE A 515 11.22 2.27 -2.45
CA ILE A 515 11.03 1.35 -1.34
C ILE A 515 12.07 1.70 -0.25
N GLY A 516 11.59 2.21 0.89
CA GLY A 516 12.43 2.68 2.01
C GLY A 516 12.42 4.20 2.25
N MET A 517 11.79 5.00 1.38
CA MET A 517 11.62 6.46 1.54
C MET A 517 10.17 6.84 1.87
N GLU A 518 9.95 7.95 2.58
CA GLU A 518 8.60 8.52 2.76
C GLU A 518 8.02 8.95 1.40
N LEU A 519 6.82 8.47 1.03
CA LEU A 519 6.14 8.78 -0.25
C LEU A 519 6.04 10.29 -0.56
N SER A 520 6.02 11.14 0.47
CA SER A 520 5.94 12.59 0.34
C SER A 520 7.22 13.26 -0.18
N LYS A 521 8.37 12.56 -0.14
CA LYS A 521 9.69 13.08 -0.55
C LYS A 521 10.07 12.75 -2.00
N ILE A 522 9.21 12.03 -2.72
CA ILE A 522 9.49 11.54 -4.07
C ILE A 522 8.84 12.47 -5.09
N ALA A 523 9.66 13.03 -5.98
CA ALA A 523 9.19 13.80 -7.12
C ALA A 523 8.53 12.85 -8.13
N MET A 524 7.20 12.92 -8.20
CA MET A 524 6.42 12.14 -9.16
C MET A 524 6.71 12.62 -10.58
N PRO A 525 6.97 11.74 -11.57
CA PRO A 525 7.16 12.17 -12.95
C PRO A 525 5.94 12.90 -13.52
N VAL A 526 6.18 13.85 -14.42
CA VAL A 526 5.13 14.68 -15.06
C VAL A 526 4.08 13.85 -15.78
N VAL A 527 4.44 12.67 -16.29
CA VAL A 527 3.51 11.74 -16.94
C VAL A 527 2.40 11.18 -16.03
N PHE A 528 2.50 11.35 -14.71
CA PHE A 528 1.40 10.99 -13.80
C PHE A 528 0.58 12.20 -13.37
N ASN A 529 1.00 13.38 -13.78
CA ASN A 529 0.24 14.59 -13.53
C ASN A 529 -0.94 14.72 -14.50
N GLU A 530 -1.81 15.64 -14.15
CA GLU A 530 -2.73 16.32 -15.06
C GLU A 530 -2.33 17.80 -15.12
N PRO A 531 -2.66 18.54 -16.19
CA PRO A 531 -2.23 19.93 -16.38
C PRO A 531 -3.05 20.92 -15.55
N LEU A 532 -3.18 20.67 -14.24
CA LEU A 532 -3.78 21.57 -13.26
C LEU A 532 -2.96 21.57 -11.97
N SER A 533 -2.85 22.73 -11.33
CA SER A 533 -2.36 22.88 -9.96
C SER A 533 -3.39 22.32 -8.96
N PHE A 534 -2.95 21.89 -7.79
CA PHE A 534 -3.90 21.50 -6.73
C PHE A 534 -4.80 22.67 -6.31
N LEU A 535 -4.33 23.91 -6.43
CA LEU A 535 -5.16 25.10 -6.19
C LEU A 535 -6.35 25.17 -7.15
N GLN A 536 -6.13 24.84 -8.43
CA GLN A 536 -7.17 24.77 -9.45
C GLN A 536 -8.10 23.58 -9.22
N ARG A 537 -7.57 22.42 -8.83
CA ARG A 537 -8.38 21.24 -8.46
C ARG A 537 -9.35 21.56 -7.32
N LEU A 538 -8.95 22.38 -6.34
CA LEU A 538 -9.85 22.82 -5.26
C LEU A 538 -10.96 23.76 -5.77
N THR A 539 -10.67 24.61 -6.76
CA THR A 539 -11.69 25.49 -7.36
C THR A 539 -12.82 24.73 -8.04
N GLU A 540 -12.62 23.47 -8.42
CA GLU A 540 -13.68 22.58 -8.92
C GLU A 540 -14.82 22.38 -7.91
N TYR A 541 -14.63 22.68 -6.61
CA TYR A 541 -15.71 22.73 -5.63
C TYR A 541 -16.85 23.68 -6.04
N MET A 542 -16.54 24.71 -6.84
CA MET A 542 -17.49 25.72 -7.31
C MET A 542 -18.18 25.35 -8.63
N GLU A 543 -18.01 24.13 -9.17
CA GLU A 543 -18.67 23.73 -10.42
C GLU A 543 -20.20 23.82 -10.33
N HIS A 544 -20.77 23.55 -9.15
CA HIS A 544 -22.22 23.52 -8.91
C HIS A 544 -22.68 24.66 -7.98
N THR A 545 -22.09 25.85 -8.09
CA THR A 545 -22.43 27.04 -7.26
C THR A 545 -23.91 27.43 -7.30
N TYR A 546 -24.65 27.06 -8.36
CA TYR A 546 -26.10 27.28 -8.41
C TYR A 546 -26.85 26.67 -7.20
N LEU A 547 -26.33 25.61 -6.57
CA LEU A 547 -26.91 25.03 -5.35
C LEU A 547 -26.81 25.97 -4.16
N ILE A 548 -25.75 26.78 -4.06
CA ILE A 548 -25.62 27.83 -3.04
C ILE A 548 -26.65 28.93 -3.30
N HIS A 549 -26.82 29.35 -4.55
CA HIS A 549 -27.83 30.35 -4.91
C HIS A 549 -29.26 29.83 -4.66
N GLN A 550 -29.52 28.55 -4.89
CA GLN A 550 -30.79 27.89 -4.53
C GLN A 550 -31.01 27.89 -3.02
N ALA A 551 -29.97 27.59 -2.22
CA ALA A 551 -30.05 27.73 -0.77
C ALA A 551 -30.39 29.18 -0.36
N ASN A 552 -29.79 30.17 -1.00
CA ASN A 552 -30.07 31.59 -0.73
C ASN A 552 -31.48 32.04 -1.14
N ALA A 553 -32.11 31.36 -2.10
CA ALA A 553 -33.46 31.66 -2.54
C ALA A 553 -34.52 31.14 -1.54
N THR A 554 -34.21 30.07 -0.81
CA THR A 554 -35.21 29.36 0.01
C THR A 554 -35.29 29.85 1.46
N THR A 555 -36.50 30.07 1.96
CA THR A 555 -36.76 30.55 3.33
C THR A 555 -36.75 29.44 4.38
N ASP A 556 -37.04 28.20 4.00
CA ASP A 556 -37.00 27.03 4.89
C ASP A 556 -35.54 26.58 5.14
N SER A 557 -35.15 26.45 6.41
CA SER A 557 -33.81 25.99 6.82
C SER A 557 -33.51 24.56 6.41
N ILE A 558 -34.52 23.70 6.30
CA ILE A 558 -34.35 22.31 5.88
C ILE A 558 -34.07 22.23 4.38
N GLU A 559 -34.80 22.99 3.56
CA GLU A 559 -34.52 23.10 2.12
C GLU A 559 -33.14 23.71 1.86
N ARG A 560 -32.71 24.70 2.67
CA ARG A 560 -31.32 25.18 2.64
C ARG A 560 -30.34 24.07 2.96
N MET A 561 -30.58 23.29 4.02
CA MET A 561 -29.73 22.16 4.39
C MET A 561 -29.64 21.11 3.27
N LYS A 562 -30.74 20.81 2.56
CA LYS A 562 -30.72 19.93 1.38
C LYS A 562 -29.79 20.46 0.29
N CYS A 563 -29.91 21.75 -0.04
CA CYS A 563 -29.07 22.40 -1.05
C CYS A 563 -27.58 22.43 -0.65
N VAL A 564 -27.28 22.73 0.62
CA VAL A 564 -25.89 22.73 1.13
C VAL A 564 -25.31 21.31 1.17
N ALA A 565 -26.10 20.30 1.54
CA ALA A 565 -25.68 18.90 1.50
C ALA A 565 -25.42 18.44 0.05
N ALA A 566 -26.30 18.81 -0.88
CA ALA A 566 -26.10 18.59 -2.31
C ALA A 566 -24.81 19.25 -2.81
N PHE A 567 -24.56 20.51 -2.41
CA PHE A 567 -23.34 21.23 -2.76
C PHE A 567 -22.09 20.50 -2.24
N ALA A 568 -22.08 20.10 -0.97
CA ALA A 568 -20.97 19.37 -0.36
C ALA A 568 -20.65 18.05 -1.08
N VAL A 569 -21.65 17.30 -1.54
CA VAL A 569 -21.45 16.08 -2.34
C VAL A 569 -20.98 16.41 -3.76
N SER A 570 -21.59 17.42 -4.39
CA SER A 570 -21.25 17.82 -5.77
C SER A 570 -19.83 18.36 -5.90
N ALA A 571 -19.31 19.03 -4.87
CA ALA A 571 -17.96 19.58 -4.85
C ALA A 571 -16.87 18.52 -5.04
N VAL A 572 -17.13 17.28 -4.63
CA VAL A 572 -16.20 16.16 -4.78
C VAL A 572 -16.57 15.22 -5.93
N ALA A 573 -17.59 15.53 -6.73
CA ALA A 573 -18.07 14.67 -7.80
C ALA A 573 -17.12 14.61 -9.02
N SER A 574 -16.44 15.71 -9.33
CA SER A 574 -15.55 15.82 -10.50
C SER A 574 -14.35 14.87 -10.46
N GLN A 575 -14.05 14.29 -9.29
CA GLN A 575 -12.93 13.38 -9.05
C GLN A 575 -13.08 12.02 -9.73
N TRP A 576 -14.29 11.62 -10.14
CA TRP A 576 -14.53 10.33 -10.80
C TRP A 576 -13.62 10.18 -12.04
N GLU A 577 -12.98 9.03 -12.27
CA GLU A 577 -12.02 8.77 -13.39
C GLU A 577 -10.79 9.73 -13.50
N ARG A 578 -10.69 10.77 -12.67
CA ARG A 578 -9.58 11.75 -12.65
C ARG A 578 -8.35 11.20 -11.93
N THR A 579 -7.75 10.18 -12.51
CA THR A 579 -6.59 9.44 -11.95
C THR A 579 -5.25 10.20 -12.05
N GLY A 580 -5.21 11.33 -12.76
CA GLY A 580 -4.04 12.20 -12.81
C GLY A 580 -3.86 12.97 -11.50
N LYS A 581 -2.62 13.07 -11.03
CA LYS A 581 -2.31 13.90 -9.85
C LYS A 581 -2.19 15.37 -10.28
N PRO A 582 -2.88 16.33 -9.63
CA PRO A 582 -2.60 17.73 -9.87
C PRO A 582 -1.15 18.08 -9.46
N PHE A 583 -0.58 19.12 -10.05
CA PHE A 583 0.73 19.62 -9.66
C PHE A 583 0.69 20.10 -8.21
N ASN A 584 1.73 19.73 -7.44
CA ASN A 584 1.91 20.24 -6.09
C ASN A 584 2.20 21.75 -6.21
N PRO A 585 1.40 22.63 -5.59
CA PRO A 585 1.63 24.07 -5.67
C PRO A 585 2.94 24.45 -4.96
N LEU A 586 3.64 25.44 -5.51
CA LEU A 586 4.81 26.05 -4.85
C LEU A 586 4.34 26.90 -3.67
N LEU A 587 5.18 27.06 -2.64
CA LEU A 587 4.87 27.94 -1.52
C LEU A 587 4.71 29.39 -2.00
N GLY A 588 3.55 30.01 -1.71
CA GLY A 588 3.19 31.34 -2.20
C GLY A 588 2.60 31.36 -3.62
N GLU A 589 2.42 30.19 -4.25
CA GLU A 589 1.61 30.07 -5.47
C GLU A 589 0.17 30.48 -5.16
N THR A 590 -0.42 31.24 -6.08
CA THR A 590 -1.82 31.69 -6.00
C THR A 590 -2.61 31.17 -7.18
N TYR A 591 -3.93 31.18 -7.06
CA TYR A 591 -4.83 30.99 -8.19
C TYR A 591 -6.10 31.79 -7.99
N GLU A 592 -6.51 32.53 -9.01
CA GLU A 592 -7.82 33.19 -9.05
C GLU A 592 -8.76 32.66 -10.12
N LEU A 593 -10.06 32.78 -9.87
CA LEU A 593 -11.09 32.56 -10.88
C LEU A 593 -12.25 33.53 -10.65
N ILE A 594 -12.67 34.25 -11.70
CA ILE A 594 -13.89 35.06 -11.71
C ILE A 594 -14.84 34.44 -12.72
N ARG A 595 -16.07 34.12 -12.29
CA ARG A 595 -17.13 33.56 -13.14
C ARG A 595 -18.37 34.43 -13.01
N ASP A 596 -18.48 35.42 -13.88
CA ASP A 596 -19.64 36.32 -13.92
C ASP A 596 -20.94 35.58 -14.26
N ASP A 597 -20.85 34.54 -15.09
CA ASP A 597 -21.96 33.68 -15.49
C ASP A 597 -22.46 32.78 -14.36
N LEU A 598 -21.57 32.37 -13.44
CA LEU A 598 -21.90 31.59 -12.24
C LEU A 598 -22.05 32.45 -10.98
N GLY A 599 -21.75 33.74 -11.05
CA GLY A 599 -21.97 34.69 -9.97
C GLY A 599 -20.98 34.64 -8.81
N PHE A 600 -19.72 34.20 -9.02
CA PHE A 600 -18.72 34.16 -7.94
C PHE A 600 -17.31 34.58 -8.37
N ARG A 601 -16.49 34.94 -7.38
CA ARG A 601 -15.04 35.03 -7.50
C ARG A 601 -14.35 34.13 -6.47
N TRP A 602 -13.18 33.61 -6.82
CA TRP A 602 -12.40 32.66 -6.04
C TRP A 602 -10.94 33.12 -6.00
N MET A 603 -10.31 32.99 -4.84
CA MET A 603 -8.87 33.12 -4.66
C MET A 603 -8.34 32.01 -3.75
N SER A 604 -7.24 31.39 -4.12
CA SER A 604 -6.51 30.43 -3.28
C SER A 604 -5.01 30.69 -3.27
N GLU A 605 -4.36 30.28 -2.17
CA GLU A 605 -2.93 30.41 -1.96
C GLU A 605 -2.36 29.13 -1.32
N GLN A 606 -1.17 28.72 -1.75
CA GLN A 606 -0.40 27.70 -1.06
C GLN A 606 0.32 28.31 0.15
N VAL A 607 -0.35 28.23 1.31
CA VAL A 607 0.08 28.88 2.55
C VAL A 607 1.17 28.11 3.32
N SER A 608 1.34 26.81 3.04
CA SER A 608 2.39 25.99 3.61
C SER A 608 2.80 24.86 2.66
N HIS A 609 4.06 24.44 2.70
CA HIS A 609 4.58 23.33 1.90
C HIS A 609 4.94 22.09 2.74
N HIS A 610 5.21 22.27 4.04
CA HIS A 610 5.50 21.17 4.98
C HIS A 610 4.81 21.40 6.33
N PRO A 611 3.60 20.83 6.55
CA PRO A 611 2.81 20.05 5.59
C PRO A 611 2.23 20.92 4.44
N PRO A 612 1.87 20.34 3.29
CA PRO A 612 1.27 21.08 2.18
C PRO A 612 -0.16 21.50 2.52
N VAL A 613 -0.38 22.79 2.74
CA VAL A 613 -1.69 23.37 3.04
C VAL A 613 -2.04 24.39 1.96
N SER A 614 -3.22 24.24 1.37
CA SER A 614 -3.80 25.19 0.42
C SER A 614 -5.01 25.84 1.06
N ALA A 615 -5.01 27.17 1.16
CA ALA A 615 -6.14 27.94 1.66
C ALA A 615 -6.93 28.53 0.50
N PHE A 616 -8.24 28.67 0.64
CA PHE A 616 -9.11 29.24 -0.38
C PHE A 616 -10.21 30.10 0.22
N HIS A 617 -10.66 31.07 -0.58
CA HIS A 617 -11.75 31.98 -0.26
C HIS A 617 -12.53 32.31 -1.53
N ALA A 618 -13.84 32.16 -1.48
CA ALA A 618 -14.75 32.49 -2.55
C ALA A 618 -15.91 33.33 -2.04
N GLU A 619 -16.35 34.27 -2.87
CA GLU A 619 -17.41 35.22 -2.56
C GLU A 619 -18.38 35.27 -3.73
N GLY A 620 -19.68 35.27 -3.43
CA GLY A 620 -20.70 35.59 -4.40
C GLY A 620 -20.56 37.04 -4.86
N LEU A 621 -20.66 37.31 -6.17
CA LEU A 621 -20.53 38.65 -6.73
C LEU A 621 -21.64 39.61 -6.26
N LYS A 622 -22.75 39.05 -5.76
CA LYS A 622 -23.86 39.79 -5.15
C LYS A 622 -23.77 39.86 -3.62
N GLU A 623 -22.62 39.49 -3.05
CA GLU A 623 -22.38 39.40 -1.61
C GLU A 623 -23.39 38.47 -0.89
N ASP A 624 -23.90 37.46 -1.62
CA ASP A 624 -24.96 36.57 -1.15
C ASP A 624 -24.43 35.34 -0.41
N PHE A 625 -23.17 34.97 -0.61
CA PHE A 625 -22.51 33.90 0.14
C PHE A 625 -21.00 34.13 0.26
N VAL A 626 -20.39 33.48 1.27
CA VAL A 626 -18.94 33.34 1.42
C VAL A 626 -18.60 31.87 1.62
N PHE A 627 -17.67 31.33 0.84
CA PHE A 627 -17.25 29.94 0.90
C PHE A 627 -15.73 29.86 1.07
N HIS A 628 -15.24 29.29 2.17
CA HIS A 628 -13.83 29.31 2.50
C HIS A 628 -13.39 28.06 3.27
N GLY A 629 -12.08 27.87 3.33
CA GLY A 629 -11.47 26.81 4.12
C GLY A 629 -10.02 26.58 3.72
N SER A 630 -9.43 25.55 4.32
CA SER A 630 -8.07 25.12 4.02
C SER A 630 -8.01 23.60 3.92
N ILE A 631 -7.20 23.07 3.00
CA ILE A 631 -7.07 21.63 2.76
C ILE A 631 -5.61 21.21 2.85
N TYR A 632 -5.37 20.20 3.69
CA TYR A 632 -4.15 19.42 3.77
C TYR A 632 -4.45 17.97 3.35
N PRO A 633 -4.09 17.56 2.12
CA PRO A 633 -4.27 16.18 1.68
C PRO A 633 -3.21 15.27 2.29
N LYS A 634 -3.52 14.61 3.42
CA LYS A 634 -2.61 13.67 4.08
C LYS A 634 -2.62 12.34 3.33
N LEU A 635 -1.50 11.99 2.71
CA LEU A 635 -1.34 10.76 1.95
C LEU A 635 -0.92 9.57 2.83
N LYS A 636 -1.51 8.39 2.60
CA LYS A 636 -1.13 7.10 3.18
C LYS A 636 -1.09 6.04 2.10
N PHE A 637 -0.07 5.18 2.10
CA PHE A 637 0.08 4.09 1.15
C PHE A 637 -0.23 2.75 1.79
N TRP A 638 -1.14 1.98 1.18
CA TRP A 638 -1.65 0.70 1.68
C TRP A 638 -1.23 -0.47 0.78
N GLY A 639 -0.02 -0.43 0.25
CA GLY A 639 0.51 -1.47 -0.63
C GLY A 639 -0.04 -1.39 -2.06
N LYS A 640 -1.35 -1.51 -2.29
CA LYS A 640 -1.94 -1.43 -3.65
C LYS A 640 -2.74 -0.15 -3.91
N SER A 641 -2.98 0.65 -2.86
CA SER A 641 -3.78 1.86 -2.92
C SER A 641 -3.10 3.02 -2.20
N ILE A 642 -3.42 4.24 -2.61
CA ILE A 642 -3.06 5.47 -1.90
C ILE A 642 -4.36 6.09 -1.38
N GLU A 643 -4.44 6.30 -0.09
CA GLU A 643 -5.48 7.11 0.54
C GLU A 643 -5.00 8.56 0.66
N ALA A 644 -5.83 9.49 0.24
CA ALA A 644 -5.70 10.92 0.46
C ALA A 644 -6.83 11.36 1.41
N GLU A 645 -6.45 11.66 2.65
CA GLU A 645 -7.36 12.18 3.68
C GLU A 645 -7.31 13.72 3.65
N PRO A 646 -8.34 14.41 3.14
CA PRO A 646 -8.36 15.86 3.06
C PRO A 646 -8.64 16.46 4.45
N LYS A 647 -7.59 16.83 5.19
CA LYS A 647 -7.73 17.47 6.50
C LYS A 647 -8.03 18.95 6.33
N GLY A 648 -9.06 19.42 7.03
CA GLY A 648 -9.44 20.82 7.07
C GLY A 648 -10.95 20.98 7.14
N VAL A 649 -11.40 22.11 7.69
CA VAL A 649 -12.81 22.45 7.78
C VAL A 649 -13.16 23.30 6.57
N ILE A 650 -14.29 22.96 5.95
CA ILE A 650 -14.92 23.78 4.92
C ILE A 650 -16.05 24.56 5.58
N THR A 651 -16.17 25.84 5.25
CA THR A 651 -17.15 26.77 5.80
C THR A 651 -17.92 27.45 4.68
N LEU A 652 -19.24 27.41 4.74
CA LEU A 652 -20.14 28.18 3.87
C LEU A 652 -20.99 29.11 4.73
N GLU A 653 -20.98 30.39 4.43
CA GLU A 653 -21.74 31.41 5.12
C GLU A 653 -22.80 31.97 4.16
N LEU A 654 -24.03 32.09 4.66
CA LEU A 654 -25.16 32.70 3.96
C LEU A 654 -25.59 33.97 4.73
N PRO A 655 -25.00 35.14 4.44
CA PRO A 655 -25.21 36.38 5.19
C PRO A 655 -26.68 36.79 5.30
N LYS A 656 -27.48 36.57 4.25
CA LYS A 656 -28.93 36.86 4.23
C LYS A 656 -29.68 36.24 5.40
N TYR A 657 -29.27 35.05 5.83
CA TYR A 657 -29.89 34.33 6.94
C TYR A 657 -29.04 34.40 8.21
N ASN A 658 -27.85 35.00 8.17
CA ASN A 658 -26.87 34.94 9.26
C ASN A 658 -26.58 33.48 9.69
N GLU A 659 -26.44 32.60 8.70
CA GLU A 659 -26.22 31.15 8.88
C GLU A 659 -24.83 30.78 8.39
N ALA A 660 -24.20 29.84 9.10
CA ALA A 660 -22.93 29.26 8.70
C ALA A 660 -23.01 27.73 8.79
N TYR A 661 -22.44 27.08 7.79
CA TYR A 661 -22.39 25.64 7.64
C TYR A 661 -20.95 25.18 7.64
N THR A 662 -20.62 24.15 8.41
CA THR A 662 -19.28 23.56 8.38
C THR A 662 -19.31 22.07 8.16
N TRP A 663 -18.34 21.55 7.40
CA TRP A 663 -18.14 20.12 7.19
C TRP A 663 -16.66 19.79 6.88
N THR A 664 -16.38 18.50 6.75
CA THR A 664 -15.09 17.98 6.26
C THR A 664 -15.34 17.06 5.06
N ASN A 665 -14.44 17.05 4.10
CA ASN A 665 -14.59 16.21 2.90
C ASN A 665 -14.29 14.71 3.19
N PRO A 666 -14.88 13.79 2.40
CA PRO A 666 -14.61 12.36 2.54
C PRO A 666 -13.17 12.01 2.13
N THR A 667 -12.69 10.86 2.59
CA THR A 667 -11.40 10.32 2.17
C THR A 667 -11.49 9.85 0.72
N CYS A 668 -10.48 10.21 -0.07
CA CYS A 668 -10.32 9.72 -1.45
C CYS A 668 -9.28 8.59 -1.46
N CYS A 669 -9.55 7.50 -2.17
CA CYS A 669 -8.63 6.39 -2.34
C CYS A 669 -8.42 6.10 -3.82
N VAL A 670 -7.16 6.05 -4.23
CA VAL A 670 -6.75 5.63 -5.56
C VAL A 670 -6.29 4.19 -5.47
N HIS A 671 -7.00 3.29 -6.15
CA HIS A 671 -6.71 1.86 -6.15
C HIS A 671 -5.82 1.47 -7.32
N ASN A 672 -5.21 0.30 -7.22
CA ASN A 672 -4.38 -0.32 -8.26
C ASN A 672 -3.18 0.52 -8.69
N ILE A 673 -2.58 1.27 -7.75
CA ILE A 673 -1.44 2.15 -8.07
C ILE A 673 -0.16 1.39 -8.48
N ILE A 674 -0.11 0.07 -8.26
CA ILE A 674 1.02 -0.78 -8.68
C ILE A 674 0.70 -1.52 -9.99
N VAL A 675 -0.41 -2.26 -10.03
CA VAL A 675 -0.81 -3.10 -11.18
C VAL A 675 -2.32 -3.04 -11.33
N GLY A 676 -2.79 -2.87 -12.57
CA GLY A 676 -4.21 -2.84 -12.93
C GLY A 676 -4.65 -1.44 -13.36
N GLN A 677 -5.92 -1.33 -13.78
CA GLN A 677 -6.51 -0.05 -14.11
C GLN A 677 -6.69 0.78 -12.83
N LEU A 678 -6.14 1.99 -12.81
CA LEU A 678 -6.36 2.96 -11.74
C LEU A 678 -7.84 3.32 -11.68
N TRP A 679 -8.40 3.33 -10.49
CA TRP A 679 -9.76 3.82 -10.24
C TRP A 679 -9.82 4.50 -8.88
N ILE A 680 -10.81 5.39 -8.73
CA ILE A 680 -10.95 6.26 -7.56
C ILE A 680 -12.20 5.87 -6.80
N GLU A 681 -12.06 5.84 -5.49
CA GLU A 681 -13.14 5.69 -4.54
C GLU A 681 -13.18 6.88 -3.58
N GLN A 682 -14.37 7.23 -3.09
CA GLN A 682 -14.52 8.10 -1.94
C GLN A 682 -15.37 7.42 -0.87
N TYR A 683 -14.90 7.46 0.38
CA TYR A 683 -15.61 6.91 1.52
C TYR A 683 -15.36 7.72 2.79
N GLY A 684 -16.22 7.49 3.78
CA GLY A 684 -16.16 8.14 5.08
C GLY A 684 -17.46 8.86 5.43
N SER A 685 -17.50 9.40 6.64
CA SER A 685 -18.65 10.12 7.14
C SER A 685 -18.45 11.61 6.93
N VAL A 686 -19.42 12.27 6.30
CA VAL A 686 -19.48 13.72 6.13
C VAL A 686 -20.63 14.24 6.96
N GLU A 687 -20.37 15.25 7.78
CA GLU A 687 -21.37 15.92 8.58
C GLU A 687 -21.39 17.40 8.28
N VAL A 688 -22.52 17.88 7.74
CA VAL A 688 -22.79 19.30 7.52
C VAL A 688 -23.58 19.81 8.71
N LEU A 689 -23.05 20.79 9.43
CA LEU A 689 -23.67 21.38 10.62
C LEU A 689 -24.05 22.83 10.35
N ASN A 690 -25.32 23.20 10.56
CA ASN A 690 -25.75 24.59 10.62
C ASN A 690 -25.58 25.13 12.05
N HIS A 691 -24.70 26.11 12.23
CA HIS A 691 -24.36 26.67 13.55
C HIS A 691 -25.47 27.54 14.16
N LYS A 692 -26.39 28.06 13.35
CA LYS A 692 -27.50 28.90 13.84
C LYS A 692 -28.69 28.06 14.29
N THR A 693 -29.16 27.14 13.45
CA THR A 693 -30.36 26.32 13.72
C THR A 693 -30.03 25.08 14.56
N GLY A 694 -28.78 24.60 14.49
CA GLY A 694 -28.36 23.34 15.11
C GLY A 694 -28.77 22.09 14.32
N GLU A 695 -29.35 22.27 13.12
CA GLU A 695 -29.64 21.18 12.19
C GLU A 695 -28.34 20.59 11.65
N ARG A 696 -28.35 19.28 11.38
CA ARG A 696 -27.20 18.57 10.84
C ARG A 696 -27.60 17.58 9.75
N CYS A 697 -26.85 17.55 8.66
CA CYS A 697 -26.95 16.49 7.66
C CYS A 697 -25.78 15.52 7.87
N SER A 698 -26.07 14.28 8.25
CA SER A 698 -25.07 13.23 8.43
C SER A 698 -25.15 12.27 7.26
N MET A 699 -24.10 12.22 6.44
CA MET A 699 -23.97 11.40 5.24
C MET A 699 -22.81 10.42 5.38
N THR A 700 -22.96 9.24 4.81
CA THR A 700 -21.92 8.22 4.73
C THR A 700 -21.67 7.88 3.27
N PHE A 701 -20.44 8.14 2.81
CA PHE A 701 -19.91 7.66 1.55
C PHE A 701 -19.49 6.20 1.76
N LYS A 702 -20.17 5.28 1.08
CA LYS A 702 -20.01 3.85 1.28
C LYS A 702 -18.76 3.35 0.54
N PRO A 703 -17.90 2.55 1.19
CA PRO A 703 -16.86 1.82 0.49
C PRO A 703 -17.47 0.68 -0.34
N CYS A 704 -16.75 0.27 -1.38
CA CYS A 704 -17.12 -0.68 -2.43
C CYS A 704 -17.55 -2.04 -1.86
N GLY A 705 -17.02 -2.41 -0.70
CA GLY A 705 -17.29 -3.69 -0.05
C GLY A 705 -16.79 -4.88 -0.89
N LEU A 706 -17.05 -6.10 -0.43
CA LEU A 706 -16.52 -7.33 -1.08
C LEU A 706 -17.16 -7.64 -2.44
N PHE A 707 -18.31 -7.04 -2.77
CA PHE A 707 -19.09 -7.37 -3.97
C PHE A 707 -19.43 -6.15 -4.85
N GLY A 708 -18.87 -4.97 -4.56
CA GLY A 708 -19.08 -3.75 -5.36
C GLY A 708 -20.50 -3.17 -5.35
N LYS A 709 -21.45 -3.77 -4.62
CA LYS A 709 -22.86 -3.35 -4.60
C LYS A 709 -23.09 -1.96 -4.00
N GLU A 710 -22.15 -1.49 -3.18
CA GLU A 710 -22.22 -0.21 -2.48
C GLU A 710 -21.33 0.86 -3.12
N LEU A 711 -20.70 0.54 -4.25
CA LEU A 711 -19.76 1.43 -4.93
C LEU A 711 -20.41 2.78 -5.24
N HIS A 712 -19.74 3.84 -4.76
CA HIS A 712 -20.13 5.25 -4.88
C HIS A 712 -21.42 5.68 -4.18
N LYS A 713 -22.08 4.79 -3.43
CA LYS A 713 -23.32 5.16 -2.74
C LYS A 713 -23.05 6.19 -1.64
N VAL A 714 -23.94 7.16 -1.56
CA VAL A 714 -24.03 8.12 -0.46
C VAL A 714 -25.39 7.92 0.18
N GLU A 715 -25.42 7.76 1.51
CA GLU A 715 -26.67 7.63 2.28
C GLU A 715 -26.57 8.39 3.59
N GLY A 716 -27.66 8.98 4.05
CA GLY A 716 -27.67 9.76 5.28
C GLY A 716 -29.04 10.26 5.70
N TYR A 717 -29.04 11.14 6.69
CA TYR A 717 -30.25 11.83 7.13
C TYR A 717 -29.96 13.28 7.49
N ILE A 718 -30.93 14.16 7.22
CA ILE A 718 -31.03 15.48 7.83
C ILE A 718 -31.75 15.32 9.16
N LEU A 719 -31.12 15.87 10.20
CA LEU A 719 -31.54 15.77 11.59
C LEU A 719 -31.76 17.17 12.14
N ASP A 720 -32.79 17.34 12.96
CA ASP A 720 -32.98 18.56 13.74
C ASP A 720 -31.99 18.64 14.93
N LYS A 721 -32.05 19.75 15.68
CA LYS A 721 -31.25 19.95 16.90
C LYS A 721 -31.47 18.88 17.97
N SER A 722 -32.64 18.24 17.98
CA SER A 722 -33.02 17.15 18.88
C SER A 722 -32.63 15.76 18.34
N LYS A 723 -31.88 15.70 17.21
CA LYS A 723 -31.49 14.48 16.50
C LYS A 723 -32.66 13.67 15.93
N LYS A 724 -33.83 14.28 15.74
CA LYS A 724 -34.96 13.66 15.03
C LYS A 724 -34.67 13.66 13.53
N LYS A 725 -34.89 12.51 12.88
CA LYS A 725 -34.80 12.38 11.41
C LYS A 725 -35.92 13.19 10.77
N LEU A 726 -35.55 14.15 9.93
CA LEU A 726 -36.48 14.96 9.15
C LEU A 726 -36.57 14.48 7.71
N CYS A 727 -35.42 14.14 7.11
CA CYS A 727 -35.33 13.71 5.72
C CYS A 727 -34.21 12.68 5.58
N ALA A 728 -34.41 11.67 4.73
CA ALA A 728 -33.34 10.76 4.31
C ALA A 728 -32.72 11.30 3.01
N ILE A 729 -31.39 11.24 2.92
CA ILE A 729 -30.64 11.63 1.72
C ILE A 729 -29.94 10.39 1.15
N TYR A 730 -30.03 10.17 -0.15
CA TYR A 730 -29.42 8.99 -0.77
C TYR A 730 -29.09 9.21 -2.25
N GLY A 731 -28.11 8.49 -2.78
CA GLY A 731 -27.74 8.57 -4.19
C GLY A 731 -26.36 7.98 -4.46
N LYS A 732 -25.72 8.45 -5.53
CA LYS A 732 -24.32 8.14 -5.85
C LYS A 732 -23.59 9.44 -6.15
N TRP A 733 -22.43 9.67 -5.50
CA TRP A 733 -21.66 10.91 -5.70
C TRP A 733 -21.11 11.07 -7.12
N THR A 734 -21.15 10.01 -7.94
CA THR A 734 -20.78 10.05 -9.36
C THR A 734 -21.94 10.37 -10.30
N GLU A 735 -23.19 10.45 -9.81
CA GLU A 735 -24.38 10.53 -10.65
C GLU A 735 -25.40 11.57 -10.15
N CYS A 736 -25.96 11.37 -8.96
CA CYS A 736 -27.09 12.15 -8.45
C CYS A 736 -27.35 11.94 -6.96
N LEU A 737 -28.14 12.83 -6.37
CA LEU A 737 -28.54 12.82 -4.97
C LEU A 737 -30.03 13.16 -4.85
N TYR A 738 -30.73 12.38 -4.03
CA TYR A 738 -32.16 12.48 -3.77
C TYR A 738 -32.44 12.63 -2.28
N THR A 739 -33.62 13.17 -2.00
CA THR A 739 -34.21 13.24 -0.66
C THR A 739 -35.55 12.54 -0.63
N VAL A 740 -35.88 11.91 0.49
CA VAL A 740 -37.18 11.23 0.69
C VAL A 740 -37.55 11.20 2.17
N ASP A 741 -38.82 10.95 2.48
CA ASP A 741 -39.27 10.73 3.85
C ASP A 741 -38.47 9.61 4.56
N PRO A 742 -38.03 9.80 5.82
CA PRO A 742 -37.23 8.80 6.54
C PRO A 742 -37.90 7.44 6.71
N ALA A 743 -39.22 7.38 6.91
CA ALA A 743 -39.93 6.12 7.09
C ALA A 743 -39.99 5.32 5.79
N THR A 744 -40.20 6.02 4.67
CA THR A 744 -40.17 5.44 3.32
C THR A 744 -38.80 4.87 2.98
N PHE A 745 -37.72 5.61 3.29
CA PHE A 745 -36.35 5.14 3.10
C PHE A 745 -36.04 3.90 3.95
N ASP A 746 -36.39 3.93 5.24
CA ASP A 746 -36.13 2.82 6.16
C ASP A 746 -36.93 1.56 5.78
N ALA A 747 -38.13 1.72 5.21
CA ALA A 747 -38.93 0.61 4.66
C ALA A 747 -38.28 -0.02 3.41
N HIS A 748 -37.80 0.81 2.48
CA HIS A 748 -37.07 0.36 1.29
C HIS A 748 -35.78 -0.38 1.65
N LYS A 749 -35.02 0.15 2.61
CA LYS A 749 -33.77 -0.47 3.09
C LYS A 749 -33.99 -1.84 3.74
N LYS A 750 -35.13 -2.06 4.40
CA LYS A 750 -35.50 -3.36 4.98
C LYS A 750 -35.87 -4.38 3.92
N THR A 751 -36.49 -3.96 2.81
CA THR A 751 -36.85 -4.85 1.70
C THR A 751 -35.61 -5.29 0.92
N GLU A 752 -34.65 -4.40 0.68
CA GLU A 752 -33.37 -4.77 0.05
C GLU A 752 -32.57 -5.78 0.88
N LYS A 753 -32.61 -5.68 2.21
CA LYS A 753 -31.92 -6.63 3.10
C LYS A 753 -32.58 -8.02 3.16
N LYS A 754 -33.89 -8.12 2.86
CA LYS A 754 -34.63 -9.39 2.96
C LYS A 754 -34.58 -10.25 1.70
N ASN A 755 -34.32 -9.66 0.52
CA ASN A 755 -34.25 -10.40 -0.74
C ASN A 755 -32.87 -10.31 -1.43
N PRO A 756 -31.81 -10.98 -0.94
CA PRO A 756 -30.55 -11.10 -1.66
C PRO A 756 -30.60 -12.09 -2.86
N ASP A 757 -31.48 -13.11 -2.81
CA ASP A 757 -31.35 -14.33 -3.63
C ASP A 757 -32.31 -14.49 -4.82
N GLU A 758 -33.30 -13.61 -5.02
CA GLU A 758 -34.36 -13.82 -6.05
C GLU A 758 -34.22 -13.01 -7.35
N LYS A 759 -33.11 -12.29 -7.59
CA LYS A 759 -32.92 -11.58 -8.88
C LYS A 759 -32.10 -12.39 -9.89
N LYS A 760 -32.54 -13.62 -10.16
CA LYS A 760 -32.26 -14.36 -11.40
C LYS A 760 -33.55 -14.99 -11.90
N GLY A 761 -34.28 -14.28 -12.75
CA GLY A 761 -35.40 -14.85 -13.50
C GLY A 761 -36.59 -13.92 -13.68
N ASN A 762 -36.50 -13.00 -14.64
CA ASN A 762 -37.53 -12.82 -15.68
C ASN A 762 -37.16 -11.61 -16.56
N LYS A 763 -36.60 -11.88 -17.74
CA LYS A 763 -36.71 -10.97 -18.87
C LYS A 763 -37.91 -11.44 -19.68
N GLN A 764 -39.03 -10.74 -19.55
CA GLN A 764 -40.02 -10.69 -20.60
C GLN A 764 -40.27 -9.23 -20.97
N SER A 765 -40.33 -9.05 -22.28
CA SER A 765 -40.14 -7.83 -23.06
C SER A 765 -41.31 -6.86 -22.99
N THR A 766 -41.02 -5.60 -22.70
CA THR A 766 -41.70 -4.44 -23.30
C THR A 766 -40.67 -3.31 -23.43
N SER A 767 -40.55 -2.81 -24.65
CA SER A 767 -39.57 -1.84 -25.13
C SER A 767 -39.87 -0.41 -24.65
N GLU A 768 -38.96 0.16 -23.87
CA GLU A 768 -38.66 1.60 -23.88
C GLU A 768 -37.19 1.76 -23.48
N GLN A 769 -36.37 2.23 -24.42
CA GLN A 769 -34.94 2.45 -24.22
C GLN A 769 -34.71 3.66 -23.31
N THR A 770 -34.27 3.44 -22.08
CA THR A 770 -33.56 4.43 -21.26
C THR A 770 -32.28 3.79 -20.72
N GLY A 771 -31.19 4.58 -20.70
CA GLY A 771 -29.81 4.16 -20.47
C GLY A 771 -29.46 3.66 -19.04
N PRO A 772 -28.16 3.51 -18.73
CA PRO A 772 -27.67 2.55 -17.74
C PRO A 772 -27.95 2.96 -16.29
N ASP A 773 -28.74 2.12 -15.61
CA ASP A 773 -28.71 1.77 -14.18
C ASP A 773 -28.55 2.91 -13.15
N CYS A 774 -29.43 3.90 -13.20
CA CYS A 774 -29.80 4.61 -11.98
C CYS A 774 -30.43 3.60 -11.02
N SER A 775 -29.87 3.49 -9.80
CA SER A 775 -30.53 2.86 -8.65
C SER A 775 -32.02 3.21 -8.68
N ARG A 776 -32.91 2.21 -8.69
CA ARG A 776 -34.36 2.44 -8.78
C ARG A 776 -34.76 3.52 -7.79
N VAL A 777 -35.17 4.68 -8.32
CA VAL A 777 -35.54 5.84 -7.51
C VAL A 777 -36.69 5.44 -6.60
N ILE A 778 -36.54 5.67 -5.30
CA ILE A 778 -37.58 5.34 -4.32
C ILE A 778 -38.80 6.24 -4.62
N PRO A 779 -40.01 5.68 -4.82
CA PRO A 779 -41.19 6.49 -5.08
C PRO A 779 -41.40 7.57 -4.00
N GLY A 780 -41.72 8.79 -4.43
CA GLY A 780 -41.83 9.96 -3.55
C GLY A 780 -40.50 10.66 -3.24
N SER A 781 -39.41 10.28 -3.92
CA SER A 781 -38.14 10.99 -3.80
C SER A 781 -38.12 12.29 -4.61
N GLU A 782 -37.43 13.28 -4.07
CA GLU A 782 -37.12 14.56 -4.67
C GLU A 782 -35.66 14.59 -5.13
N LEU A 783 -35.40 15.03 -6.36
CA LEU A 783 -34.04 15.18 -6.90
C LEU A 783 -33.45 16.51 -6.42
N ILE A 784 -32.33 16.47 -5.72
CA ILE A 784 -31.64 17.68 -5.21
C ILE A 784 -30.34 17.99 -5.93
N TRP A 785 -29.71 17.00 -6.58
CA TRP A 785 -28.55 17.24 -7.45
C TRP A 785 -28.37 16.11 -8.47
N LYS A 786 -27.87 16.46 -9.65
CA LYS A 786 -27.45 15.53 -10.70
C LYS A 786 -26.17 16.07 -11.34
N ILE A 787 -25.22 15.16 -11.60
CA ILE A 787 -23.95 15.50 -12.22
C ILE A 787 -24.15 16.02 -13.64
N THR A 788 -23.38 17.03 -14.02
CA THR A 788 -23.29 17.47 -15.42
C THR A 788 -22.55 16.40 -16.23
N PRO A 789 -23.12 15.89 -17.34
CA PRO A 789 -22.42 14.94 -18.19
C PRO A 789 -21.09 15.51 -18.68
N ARG A 790 -20.05 14.67 -18.69
CA ARG A 790 -18.76 15.04 -19.25
C ARG A 790 -18.87 15.25 -20.76
N PRO A 791 -18.08 16.16 -21.34
CA PRO A 791 -18.04 16.32 -22.79
C PRO A 791 -17.48 15.05 -23.44
N GLU A 792 -17.89 14.74 -24.67
CA GLU A 792 -17.50 13.49 -25.36
C GLU A 792 -15.98 13.33 -25.53
N ASN A 793 -15.26 14.45 -25.61
CA ASN A 793 -13.81 14.50 -25.71
C ASN A 793 -13.08 14.39 -24.35
N SER A 794 -13.81 14.26 -23.23
CA SER A 794 -13.25 14.28 -21.88
C SER A 794 -12.17 13.22 -21.66
N SER A 795 -12.38 11.99 -22.14
CA SER A 795 -11.39 10.90 -22.04
C SER A 795 -10.07 11.20 -22.75
N LYS A 796 -10.08 12.04 -23.79
CA LYS A 796 -8.87 12.52 -24.48
C LYS A 796 -8.14 13.62 -23.70
N PHE A 797 -8.83 14.28 -22.77
CA PHE A 797 -8.32 15.42 -22.00
C PHE A 797 -8.42 15.14 -20.50
N TYR A 798 -7.74 14.08 -20.06
CA TYR A 798 -7.58 13.73 -18.64
C TYR A 798 -8.88 13.48 -17.87
N ALA A 799 -9.99 13.15 -18.55
CA ALA A 799 -11.32 13.03 -17.97
C ALA A 799 -11.83 14.34 -17.32
N PHE A 800 -11.41 15.50 -17.84
CA PHE A 800 -11.85 16.81 -17.34
C PHE A 800 -13.33 17.07 -17.65
N SER A 801 -14.03 17.72 -16.71
CA SER A 801 -15.32 18.35 -17.02
C SER A 801 -15.08 19.62 -17.85
N THR A 802 -16.15 20.15 -18.45
CA THR A 802 -16.07 21.44 -19.16
C THR A 802 -15.59 22.54 -18.23
N PHE A 803 -15.99 22.54 -16.95
CA PHE A 803 -15.49 23.49 -15.95
C PHE A 803 -13.99 23.35 -15.73
N ALA A 804 -13.49 22.12 -15.53
CA ALA A 804 -12.06 21.85 -15.32
C ALA A 804 -11.21 22.24 -16.54
N MET A 805 -11.72 22.02 -17.75
CA MET A 805 -11.04 22.46 -18.98
C MET A 805 -10.83 23.97 -19.00
N GLN A 806 -11.64 24.79 -18.34
CA GLN A 806 -11.56 26.25 -18.40
C GLN A 806 -10.58 26.86 -17.38
N LEU A 807 -10.16 26.10 -16.36
CA LEU A 807 -9.42 26.64 -15.22
C LEU A 807 -8.05 27.22 -15.57
N ASN A 808 -7.30 26.56 -16.45
CA ASN A 808 -5.97 27.01 -16.88
C ASN A 808 -6.00 27.85 -18.16
N GLU A 809 -7.17 28.31 -18.61
CA GLU A 809 -7.27 29.21 -19.75
C GLU A 809 -6.71 30.59 -19.38
N LEU A 810 -5.72 31.07 -20.15
CA LEU A 810 -5.17 32.42 -20.04
C LEU A 810 -5.74 33.29 -21.16
N ASP A 811 -6.65 34.21 -20.80
CA ASP A 811 -7.17 35.22 -21.71
C ASP A 811 -6.21 36.42 -21.78
N LYS A 812 -6.09 37.05 -22.95
CA LYS A 812 -5.33 38.29 -23.13
C LYS A 812 -5.77 39.40 -22.18
N ARG A 813 -7.04 39.41 -21.78
CA ARG A 813 -7.58 40.37 -20.79
C ARG A 813 -7.01 40.18 -19.38
N MET A 814 -6.45 39.01 -19.09
CA MET A 814 -5.83 38.70 -17.79
C MET A 814 -4.36 39.11 -17.74
N GLU A 815 -3.71 39.34 -18.89
CA GLU A 815 -2.30 39.77 -18.95
C GLU A 815 -2.12 41.12 -18.25
N GLY A 816 -1.19 41.17 -17.29
CA GLY A 816 -0.95 42.37 -16.47
C GLY A 816 -1.99 42.63 -15.37
N VAL A 817 -3.04 41.81 -15.27
CA VAL A 817 -4.06 41.91 -14.20
C VAL A 817 -3.83 40.87 -13.12
N ILE A 818 -3.52 39.62 -13.49
CA ILE A 818 -3.25 38.53 -12.53
C ILE A 818 -1.85 38.71 -11.90
N PRO A 819 -1.62 38.27 -10.65
CA PRO A 819 -0.31 38.33 -10.04
C PRO A 819 0.68 37.36 -10.73
N SER A 820 1.97 37.66 -10.65
CA SER A 820 3.05 36.79 -11.18
C SER A 820 3.09 35.39 -10.54
N THR A 821 2.38 35.20 -9.43
CA THR A 821 2.24 33.95 -8.69
C THR A 821 1.03 33.11 -9.13
N ASP A 822 0.22 33.57 -10.08
CA ASP A 822 -0.97 32.83 -10.56
C ASP A 822 -0.59 31.54 -11.29
N SER A 823 -1.28 30.45 -10.97
CA SER A 823 -1.02 29.11 -11.51
C SER A 823 -1.04 29.03 -13.05
N ARG A 824 -1.77 29.93 -13.74
CA ARG A 824 -1.78 29.99 -15.22
C ARG A 824 -0.45 30.41 -15.82
N LEU A 825 0.41 31.09 -15.05
CA LEU A 825 1.73 31.52 -15.49
C LEU A 825 2.81 30.46 -15.21
N ARG A 826 2.43 29.34 -14.57
CA ARG A 826 3.36 28.31 -14.15
C ARG A 826 3.87 27.47 -15.34
N PRO A 827 5.17 27.50 -15.67
CA PRO A 827 5.67 27.02 -16.95
C PRO A 827 5.61 25.50 -17.14
N ASP A 828 5.77 24.70 -16.08
CA ASP A 828 5.68 23.23 -16.16
C ASP A 828 4.26 22.74 -16.48
N ILE A 829 3.24 23.36 -15.88
CA ILE A 829 1.82 23.09 -16.18
C ILE A 829 1.49 23.49 -17.62
N CYS A 830 1.90 24.69 -18.03
CA CYS A 830 1.66 25.22 -19.38
C CYS A 830 2.33 24.37 -20.48
N ALA A 831 3.56 23.91 -20.26
CA ALA A 831 4.25 23.02 -21.20
C ALA A 831 3.51 21.67 -21.31
N MET A 832 3.09 21.09 -20.18
CA MET A 832 2.35 19.83 -20.16
C MET A 832 1.00 19.95 -20.87
N GLU A 833 0.27 21.04 -20.66
CA GLU A 833 -1.01 21.32 -21.30
C GLU A 833 -0.90 21.45 -22.84
N LYS A 834 0.24 21.93 -23.32
CA LYS A 834 0.59 22.02 -24.75
C LYS A 834 1.13 20.70 -25.33
N GLY A 835 1.30 19.67 -24.49
CA GLY A 835 1.80 18.35 -24.90
C GLY A 835 3.33 18.22 -24.90
N ASP A 836 4.07 19.23 -24.43
CA ASP A 836 5.53 19.20 -24.33
C ASP A 836 5.96 18.66 -22.96
N ILE A 837 6.06 17.33 -22.87
CA ILE A 837 6.36 16.62 -21.61
C ILE A 837 7.82 16.80 -21.18
N ASP A 838 8.75 16.92 -22.14
CA ASP A 838 10.16 17.09 -21.85
C ASP A 838 10.42 18.47 -21.25
N LEU A 839 9.88 19.53 -21.86
CA LEU A 839 9.94 20.87 -21.30
C LEU A 839 9.23 20.94 -19.94
N ALA A 840 8.05 20.31 -19.81
CA ALA A 840 7.33 20.27 -18.54
C ALA A 840 8.15 19.61 -17.42
N SER A 841 8.86 18.52 -17.74
CA SER A 841 9.75 17.82 -16.80
C SER A 841 10.95 18.67 -16.39
N ALA A 842 11.59 19.34 -17.36
CA ALA A 842 12.71 20.24 -17.10
C ALA A 842 12.31 21.44 -16.23
N GLU A 843 11.21 22.10 -16.58
CA GLU A 843 10.68 23.25 -15.83
C GLU A 843 10.23 22.85 -14.43
N LYS A 844 9.58 21.69 -14.27
CA LYS A 844 9.19 21.18 -12.95
C LYS A 844 10.41 21.00 -12.05
N LYS A 845 11.48 20.40 -12.58
CA LYS A 845 12.73 20.23 -11.85
C LYS A 845 13.33 21.58 -11.45
N ARG A 846 13.39 22.54 -12.38
CA ARG A 846 13.91 23.91 -12.14
C ARG A 846 13.14 24.63 -11.04
N LEU A 847 11.81 24.59 -11.08
CA LEU A 847 10.92 25.18 -10.08
C LEU A 847 11.08 24.56 -8.69
N GLU A 848 11.11 23.23 -8.61
CA GLU A 848 11.30 22.51 -7.35
C GLU A 848 12.69 22.76 -6.73
N GLU A 849 13.73 22.92 -7.57
CA GLU A 849 15.08 23.31 -7.14
C GLU A 849 15.14 24.76 -6.64
N LYS A 850 14.55 25.71 -7.38
CA LYS A 850 14.43 27.12 -6.97
C LYS A 850 13.77 27.22 -5.59
N GLN A 851 12.67 26.51 -5.38
CA GLN A 851 11.96 26.47 -4.10
C GLN A 851 12.83 25.86 -2.97
N ARG A 852 13.52 24.74 -3.23
CA ARG A 852 14.42 24.10 -2.24
C ARG A 852 15.56 25.03 -1.82
N MET A 853 16.16 25.73 -2.78
CA MET A 853 17.22 26.71 -2.52
C MET A 853 16.71 27.92 -1.74
N ALA A 854 15.55 28.48 -2.12
CA ALA A 854 14.91 29.56 -1.38
C ALA A 854 14.57 29.16 0.07
N ARG A 855 14.17 27.90 0.31
CA ARG A 855 13.98 27.36 1.67
C ARG A 855 15.30 27.25 2.45
N LYS A 856 16.35 26.70 1.84
CA LYS A 856 17.67 26.55 2.47
C LYS A 856 18.28 27.90 2.85
N ASN A 857 18.12 28.91 2.01
CA ASN A 857 18.58 30.28 2.28
C ASN A 857 17.82 30.91 3.47
N ARG A 858 16.51 30.66 3.59
CA ARG A 858 15.70 31.11 4.74
C ARG A 858 16.17 30.50 6.07
N THR A 859 16.51 29.22 6.09
CA THR A 859 16.96 28.53 7.33
C THR A 859 18.35 28.98 7.81
N LYS A 860 19.16 29.62 6.96
CA LYS A 860 20.49 30.13 7.33
C LYS A 860 20.47 31.55 7.92
N SER A 861 19.36 32.27 7.86
CA SER A 861 19.26 33.70 8.18
C SER A 861 18.43 33.98 9.45
N THR A 862 18.32 32.99 10.35
CA THR A 862 17.22 32.91 11.33
C THR A 862 17.25 33.93 12.47
N GLU A 863 18.36 34.60 12.76
CA GLU A 863 18.43 35.57 13.86
C GLU A 863 18.13 37.03 13.44
N GLU A 864 18.42 37.47 12.20
CA GLU A 864 18.13 38.85 11.76
C GLU A 864 16.81 39.00 10.98
N TRP A 865 16.29 37.92 10.40
CA TRP A 865 15.19 37.99 9.42
C TRP A 865 13.78 38.15 10.02
N LYS A 866 13.54 37.66 11.25
CA LYS A 866 12.22 37.69 11.90
C LYS A 866 11.74 39.10 12.28
N VAL A 867 12.64 40.08 12.38
CA VAL A 867 12.33 41.44 12.86
C VAL A 867 12.17 42.44 11.71
N ARG A 868 12.72 42.17 10.51
CA ARG A 868 12.81 43.19 9.44
C ARG A 868 12.00 42.93 8.17
N ASN A 869 11.48 41.73 7.90
CA ASN A 869 10.77 41.47 6.64
C ASN A 869 9.50 40.61 6.78
N ALA A 870 8.35 41.27 6.89
CA ALA A 870 7.00 40.69 6.72
C ALA A 870 6.71 40.22 5.27
N ALA A 871 7.72 40.14 4.40
CA ALA A 871 7.58 40.04 2.96
C ALA A 871 7.51 38.61 2.37
N LEU A 872 7.60 37.54 3.17
CA LEU A 872 7.75 36.17 2.64
C LEU A 872 6.95 35.07 3.40
N GLY A 873 5.97 35.46 4.23
CA GLY A 873 4.91 34.57 4.70
C GLY A 873 3.73 34.50 3.72
N PRO A 874 2.72 33.65 3.98
CA PRO A 874 1.47 33.68 3.20
C PRO A 874 0.92 35.10 3.17
N ARG A 875 0.64 35.61 1.96
CA ARG A 875 0.36 37.03 1.73
C ARG A 875 -1.10 37.36 1.96
N TRP A 876 -1.98 36.43 1.62
CA TRP A 876 -3.42 36.68 1.55
C TRP A 876 -4.20 35.96 2.63
N PHE A 877 -3.55 35.07 3.39
CA PHE A 877 -4.17 34.32 4.48
C PHE A 877 -3.33 34.38 5.75
N GLN A 878 -4.01 34.37 6.89
CA GLN A 878 -3.40 34.24 8.21
C GLN A 878 -4.00 33.07 8.98
N GLN A 879 -3.21 32.46 9.87
CA GLN A 879 -3.75 31.45 10.78
C GLN A 879 -4.65 32.10 11.83
N GLY A 880 -5.81 31.52 12.07
CA GLY A 880 -6.74 31.97 13.10
C GLY A 880 -7.75 30.88 13.46
N PRO A 881 -8.49 31.03 14.56
CA PRO A 881 -9.58 30.13 14.89
C PRO A 881 -10.77 30.38 13.95
N ASN A 882 -11.31 29.33 13.35
CA ASN A 882 -12.56 29.39 12.61
C ASN A 882 -13.66 29.98 13.52
N PRO A 883 -14.41 30.99 13.06
CA PRO A 883 -15.32 31.74 13.92
C PRO A 883 -16.42 30.87 14.54
N HIS A 884 -16.83 29.81 13.84
CA HIS A 884 -18.01 29.00 14.19
C HIS A 884 -17.67 27.77 15.04
N ASN A 885 -16.57 27.06 14.75
CA ASN A 885 -16.20 25.83 15.47
C ASN A 885 -14.88 25.90 16.27
N LYS A 886 -14.18 27.04 16.24
CA LYS A 886 -12.90 27.28 16.93
C LYS A 886 -11.72 26.39 16.50
N ALA A 887 -11.88 25.58 15.45
CA ALA A 887 -10.77 24.83 14.87
C ALA A 887 -9.74 25.79 14.27
N GLN A 888 -8.46 25.39 14.24
CA GLN A 888 -7.43 26.17 13.56
C GLN A 888 -7.69 26.18 12.04
N ASP A 889 -7.65 27.36 11.44
CA ASP A 889 -7.96 27.58 10.03
C ASP A 889 -7.06 28.68 9.43
N TRP A 890 -7.19 28.89 8.12
CA TRP A 890 -6.52 29.97 7.39
C TRP A 890 -7.56 30.98 6.89
N LEU A 891 -7.55 32.16 7.48
CA LEU A 891 -8.54 33.21 7.24
C LEU A 891 -8.01 34.22 6.21
N TYR A 892 -8.86 34.58 5.25
CA TYR A 892 -8.52 35.54 4.20
C TYR A 892 -8.33 36.97 4.76
N LEU A 893 -7.24 37.63 4.38
CA LEU A 893 -6.84 38.96 4.84
C LEU A 893 -7.45 40.12 4.04
N LYS A 894 -8.24 39.83 2.99
CA LYS A 894 -8.71 40.82 2.00
C LYS A 894 -7.53 41.44 1.20
N GLY A 895 -7.80 42.44 0.37
CA GLY A 895 -6.77 43.17 -0.39
C GLY A 895 -6.29 42.53 -1.69
N TYR A 896 -6.46 41.21 -1.88
CA TYR A 896 -6.03 40.54 -3.13
C TYR A 896 -6.67 41.14 -4.38
N TRP A 897 -7.96 41.48 -4.30
CA TRP A 897 -8.75 42.01 -5.40
C TRP A 897 -8.47 43.49 -5.70
N ASP A 898 -7.71 44.19 -4.85
CA ASP A 898 -7.33 45.60 -5.04
C ASP A 898 -6.22 45.75 -6.11
N ARG A 899 -5.65 44.63 -6.58
CA ARG A 899 -4.63 44.55 -7.64
C ARG A 899 -3.32 45.28 -7.37
N ASN A 900 -3.08 45.71 -6.13
CA ASN A 900 -1.81 46.32 -5.73
C ASN A 900 -0.75 45.26 -5.38
N TYR A 901 -0.14 44.68 -6.42
CA TYR A 901 0.84 43.60 -6.30
C TYR A 901 2.28 44.09 -6.14
N SER A 902 2.55 44.90 -5.13
CA SER A 902 3.93 45.27 -4.77
C SER A 902 4.61 44.15 -3.98
N GLN A 903 5.85 43.78 -4.34
CA GLN A 903 6.69 42.84 -3.57
C GLN A 903 6.16 41.39 -3.47
N LEU A 904 5.53 40.87 -4.54
CA LEU A 904 5.16 39.46 -4.60
C LEU A 904 6.38 38.53 -4.66
N PRO A 905 6.28 37.29 -4.15
CA PRO A 905 7.36 36.33 -4.25
C PRO A 905 7.58 35.90 -5.71
N ASP A 906 8.85 35.87 -6.13
CA ASP A 906 9.26 35.32 -7.42
C ASP A 906 9.47 33.80 -7.31
N ILE A 907 8.45 33.05 -7.71
CA ILE A 907 8.39 31.59 -7.53
C ILE A 907 8.56 30.79 -8.82
N TYR A 908 8.42 31.41 -10.00
CA TYR A 908 8.53 30.72 -11.29
C TYR A 908 9.91 30.82 -11.92
#